data_AF-A0A4W2I7V0-F1
#
_entry.id   AF-A0A4W2I7V0-F1
#
_cell.length_a   1.000
_cell.length_b   1.000
_cell.length_c   1.000
_cell.angle_alpha   90.00
_cell.angle_beta   90.00
_cell.angle_gamma   90.00
#
_symmetry.space_group_name_H-M   'P 1'
#
loop_
_entity.id
_entity.type
_entity.pdbx_description
1 polymer ?
#
loop_
_entity_poly.entity_id
_entity_poly.type
_entity_poly.pdbx_seq_one_letter_code
_entity_poly.pdbx_strand_id
1 'polypeptide(L)'
;MASTPVESFVTKQLELLELERDAEVEERRSWQENVSLKELQSRGVCLLKLQVSSQRTGLYGRLLITLEPRRCVSAAVLPSNSFTSGDIVGLYDESGQLATGILTRITQKAVTVAFDESHDSQLSLDQEHSYRLLKLANDVTYKRLKKALISLKKHHAGPASSLIEVLFGTSDPSPPSEMPPLTFCNPALDTSQQEAVLFALSQKELAIIHGPPGTGKTTTVVEIILQAVKRGSKVLCCAPSNVAVDNLVERLAQWKQRILRLGHPARLLDSIQQHSLDAVLARSDSARIVADIRRDIDQAWAKNRKTQDKREKSNFRDEIKLLRKELKDREEAAMLESLAAASVVLTTNTGASADGPLKLLPDSHFDMVVIDECAQALEASCWIPLLKARKCILAGDHKQLPPTIVSHKAALAGLSLSLMERLVERHGAGALRMLTVQYRMHQAIARWASEALYHGQLTAHPSVAGHLLRDLPGVAATEETGVPLLLVDTAGCGLLELEEDDEQSKGNPGEVRLVGLHVQALVDAGVRAADIAVITPYNLQVDLLRQSLAHRLPELEIRSVDGFQGREKEAVILSFVRSNRKGEVGFLAEDRRINVAVTRARRHVAVVCDSRTVSNHAFLKTLVDYLTEHGEVRTAFEYLDDIVPENYSHEGAQAGGKPRGSAATARRAPGGTGPGRKKPSGAPLGSSEPQPQPSLNGGGGWEGAGSRDGADSFRAAIVEFVESEKTQLEFPASLNPRDRLRVHQIAEEFGLRHDSTGKGRERFITVSKRPPPTPEAPPTPAGPDGRAPLRPETPSCKQPEPPVRDSSGRDQPDLKALHLEGLQRAGAQQEQRAREGPRALGPAPRKLPEKKKKKDARGPAAIELPAEEDFDALVLAAIKADNTCGFAKCTASVVTLGQLCLHCGRRYCLSHHLPEVHGCGERARAHARQRISREGVLYPGSGTKDRSLDPAKRAQLQRRLDKKLDELTGQRRSKRKEKGK
;
A
#
# COMPACT_ATOMS: atom_id res chain seq x y z
N MET A 1 0.47 -52.35 -4.73
CA MET A 1 0.95 -51.56 -5.89
C MET A 1 0.21 -50.22 -5.82
N ALA A 2 0.90 -49.09 -5.73
CA ALA A 2 0.22 -47.79 -5.79
C ALA A 2 -0.62 -47.75 -7.08
N SER A 3 -1.87 -47.28 -7.03
CA SER A 3 -2.69 -47.12 -8.22
C SER A 3 -1.92 -46.22 -9.20
N THR A 4 -1.72 -46.67 -10.43
CA THR A 4 -1.06 -45.97 -11.55
C THR A 4 -1.33 -44.46 -11.63
N PRO A 5 -2.56 -43.93 -11.37
CA PRO A 5 -2.83 -42.49 -11.38
C PRO A 5 -2.12 -41.68 -10.27
N VAL A 6 -1.99 -42.23 -9.05
CA VAL A 6 -1.35 -41.53 -7.92
C VAL A 6 0.14 -41.34 -8.19
N GLU A 7 0.79 -42.38 -8.71
CA GLU A 7 2.20 -42.37 -9.06
C GLU A 7 2.50 -41.29 -10.11
N SER A 8 1.72 -41.28 -11.21
CA SER A 8 1.87 -40.30 -12.29
C SER A 8 1.59 -38.87 -11.83
N PHE A 9 0.60 -38.66 -10.96
CA PHE A 9 0.33 -37.36 -10.37
C PHE A 9 1.50 -36.88 -9.50
N VAL A 10 2.02 -37.74 -8.62
CA VAL A 10 3.11 -37.38 -7.71
C VAL A 10 4.39 -37.03 -8.48
N THR A 11 4.78 -37.81 -9.49
CA THR A 11 5.96 -37.50 -10.30
C THR A 11 5.80 -36.16 -11.03
N LYS A 12 4.66 -35.94 -11.68
CA LYS A 12 4.35 -34.68 -12.35
C LYS A 12 4.41 -33.49 -11.39
N GLN A 13 3.76 -33.58 -10.23
CA GLN A 13 3.75 -32.48 -9.25
C GLN A 13 5.13 -32.20 -8.67
N LEU A 14 5.96 -33.23 -8.45
CA LEU A 14 7.34 -33.03 -7.98
C LEU A 14 8.18 -32.25 -8.99
N GLU A 15 8.06 -32.55 -10.29
CA GLU A 15 8.75 -31.80 -11.35
C GLU A 15 8.27 -30.34 -11.41
N LEU A 16 6.96 -30.11 -11.33
CA LEU A 16 6.37 -28.76 -11.34
C LEU A 16 6.81 -27.93 -10.12
N LEU A 17 6.90 -28.54 -8.94
CA LEU A 17 7.35 -27.86 -7.74
C LEU A 17 8.85 -27.51 -7.78
N GLU A 18 9.69 -28.33 -8.40
CA GLU A 18 11.10 -28.00 -8.60
C GLU A 18 11.24 -26.85 -9.61
N LEU A 19 10.48 -26.86 -10.71
CA LEU A 19 10.45 -25.73 -11.67
C LEU A 19 10.00 -24.42 -11.02
N GLU A 20 9.01 -24.48 -10.14
CA GLU A 20 8.53 -23.31 -9.40
C GLU A 20 9.57 -22.81 -8.39
N ARG A 21 10.17 -23.74 -7.62
CA ARG A 21 11.23 -23.39 -6.67
C ARG A 21 12.41 -22.73 -7.39
N ASP A 22 12.87 -23.32 -8.50
CA ASP A 22 14.02 -22.83 -9.23
C ASP A 22 13.74 -21.46 -9.85
N ALA A 23 12.51 -21.21 -10.32
CA ALA A 23 12.07 -19.89 -10.77
C ALA A 23 12.05 -18.84 -9.64
N GLU A 24 11.49 -19.17 -8.47
CA GLU A 24 11.46 -18.27 -7.31
C GLU A 24 12.89 -17.96 -6.80
N VAL A 25 13.78 -18.96 -6.79
CA VAL A 25 15.18 -18.80 -6.39
C VAL A 25 15.93 -17.91 -7.39
N GLU A 26 15.75 -18.12 -8.69
CA GLU A 26 16.42 -17.34 -9.72
C GLU A 26 15.91 -15.89 -9.76
N GLU A 27 14.61 -15.66 -9.62
CA GLU A 27 14.04 -14.31 -9.51
C GLU A 27 14.66 -13.56 -8.34
N ARG A 28 14.74 -14.18 -7.15
CA ARG A 28 15.36 -13.54 -5.98
C ARG A 28 16.87 -13.37 -6.12
N ARG A 29 17.56 -14.32 -6.76
CA ARG A 29 19.00 -14.19 -7.07
C ARG A 29 19.24 -12.99 -7.98
N SER A 30 18.41 -12.83 -9.01
CA SER A 30 18.51 -11.69 -9.93
C SER A 30 18.35 -10.35 -9.19
N TRP A 31 17.46 -10.28 -8.21
CA TRP A 31 17.31 -9.10 -7.36
C TRP A 31 18.55 -8.87 -6.49
N GLN A 32 19.18 -9.93 -5.99
CA GLN A 32 20.38 -9.82 -5.18
C GLN A 32 21.62 -9.38 -5.99
N GLU A 33 21.73 -9.80 -7.25
CA GLU A 33 22.88 -9.53 -8.12
C GLU A 33 22.76 -8.19 -8.86
N ASN A 34 21.57 -7.86 -9.37
CA ASN A 34 21.37 -6.71 -10.26
C ASN A 34 20.87 -5.45 -9.54
N VAL A 35 20.33 -5.59 -8.32
CA VAL A 35 19.73 -4.47 -7.58
C VAL A 35 20.60 -4.10 -6.39
N SER A 36 20.88 -2.80 -6.23
CA SER A 36 21.67 -2.32 -5.10
C SER A 36 20.98 -2.58 -3.77
N LEU A 37 21.75 -2.82 -2.70
CA LEU A 37 21.20 -3.06 -1.35
C LEU A 37 20.28 -1.92 -0.86
N LYS A 38 20.57 -0.67 -1.25
CA LYS A 38 19.75 0.49 -0.90
C LYS A 38 18.39 0.47 -1.61
N GLU A 39 18.37 -0.02 -2.84
CA GLU A 39 17.16 -0.20 -3.63
C GLU A 39 16.35 -1.42 -3.15
N LEU A 40 17.00 -2.49 -2.71
CA LEU A 40 16.30 -3.60 -2.03
C LEU A 40 15.66 -3.15 -0.70
N GLN A 41 16.26 -2.17 -0.03
CA GLN A 41 15.68 -1.55 1.17
C GLN A 41 14.50 -0.62 0.83
N SER A 42 14.55 0.16 -0.26
CA SER A 42 13.41 0.97 -0.69
C SER A 42 12.22 0.10 -1.12
N ARG A 43 12.49 -1.02 -1.80
CA ARG A 43 11.50 -2.07 -2.13
C ARG A 43 11.01 -2.86 -0.90
N GLY A 44 11.64 -2.66 0.26
CA GLY A 44 11.20 -3.25 1.51
C GLY A 44 11.56 -4.72 1.74
N VAL A 45 12.44 -5.30 0.91
CA VAL A 45 12.85 -6.73 0.99
C VAL A 45 14.18 -6.93 1.73
N CYS A 46 14.87 -5.84 2.06
CA CYS A 46 16.11 -5.85 2.83
C CYS A 46 16.09 -4.78 3.93
N LEU A 47 16.67 -5.10 5.09
CA LEU A 47 16.93 -4.17 6.17
C LEU A 47 18.43 -4.08 6.44
N LEU A 48 18.97 -2.86 6.35
CA LEU A 48 20.39 -2.59 6.52
C LEU A 48 20.67 -1.97 7.88
N LYS A 49 21.91 -2.15 8.37
CA LYS A 49 22.48 -1.46 9.55
C LYS A 49 21.69 -1.69 10.85
N LEU A 50 21.36 -2.95 11.11
CA LEU A 50 20.69 -3.39 12.32
C LEU A 50 21.71 -3.73 13.42
N GLN A 51 21.33 -3.53 14.67
CA GLN A 51 22.10 -3.83 15.88
C GLN A 51 21.33 -4.81 16.76
N VAL A 52 22.02 -5.73 17.43
CA VAL A 52 21.36 -6.67 18.35
C VAL A 52 20.97 -5.96 19.65
N SER A 53 19.67 -5.92 19.93
CA SER A 53 19.07 -5.34 21.14
C SER A 53 18.96 -6.38 22.27
N SER A 54 18.50 -7.59 21.96
CA SER A 54 18.39 -8.67 22.96
C SER A 54 18.44 -10.07 22.34
N GLN A 55 18.85 -11.05 23.15
CA GLN A 55 18.90 -12.49 22.80
C GLN A 55 18.21 -13.27 23.92
N ARG A 56 17.27 -14.16 23.60
CA ARG A 56 16.49 -14.95 24.58
C ARG A 56 16.17 -16.34 24.05
N THR A 57 15.94 -17.30 24.93
CA THR A 57 15.46 -18.64 24.55
C THR A 57 13.94 -18.62 24.30
N GLY A 58 13.53 -19.05 23.10
CA GLY A 58 12.14 -19.19 22.67
C GLY A 58 11.61 -20.62 22.76
N LEU A 59 10.45 -20.85 22.15
CA LEU A 59 9.81 -22.18 22.04
C LEU A 59 10.68 -23.17 21.27
N TYR A 60 10.60 -24.45 21.63
CA TYR A 60 11.43 -25.54 21.08
C TYR A 60 12.93 -25.31 21.28
N GLY A 61 13.33 -24.48 22.25
CA GLY A 61 14.73 -24.15 22.52
C GLY A 61 15.40 -23.28 21.45
N ARG A 62 14.64 -22.64 20.55
CA ARG A 62 15.16 -21.75 19.51
C ARG A 62 15.71 -20.45 20.08
N LEU A 63 16.75 -19.90 19.45
CA LEU A 63 17.32 -18.62 19.87
C LEU A 63 16.56 -17.46 19.22
N LEU A 64 15.93 -16.60 20.04
CA LEU A 64 15.25 -15.38 19.60
C LEU A 64 16.19 -14.19 19.70
N ILE A 65 16.43 -13.51 18.58
CA ILE A 65 17.32 -12.35 18.49
C ILE A 65 16.50 -11.15 18.04
N THR A 66 16.49 -10.08 18.83
CA THR A 66 15.84 -8.82 18.48
C THR A 66 16.86 -7.83 17.94
N LEU A 67 16.60 -7.31 16.75
CA LEU A 67 17.41 -6.39 15.97
C LEU A 67 16.73 -5.02 15.90
N GLU A 68 17.45 -3.94 16.17
CA GLU A 68 16.98 -2.55 16.10
C GLU A 68 17.85 -1.71 15.14
N PRO A 69 17.33 -0.65 14.52
CA PRO A 69 18.16 0.27 13.73
C PRO A 69 19.24 0.89 14.62
N ARG A 70 20.47 0.99 14.09
CA ARG A 70 21.58 1.65 14.82
C ARG A 70 21.18 3.08 15.19
N ARG A 71 21.44 3.48 16.44
CA ARG A 71 21.11 4.81 17.01
C ARG A 71 21.88 5.94 16.30
N CYS A 72 21.43 6.35 15.13
CA CYS A 72 21.94 7.52 14.44
C CYS A 72 20.77 8.33 13.86
N VAL A 73 20.44 9.42 14.55
CA VAL A 73 19.47 10.49 14.21
C VAL A 73 17.97 10.14 14.46
N SER A 74 17.25 11.15 14.95
CA SER A 74 15.88 11.19 15.52
C SER A 74 14.94 10.00 15.24
N ALA A 75 14.39 9.43 16.31
CA ALA A 75 13.41 8.34 16.35
C ALA A 75 13.76 7.16 15.43
N ALA A 76 14.55 6.20 15.96
CA ALA A 76 14.93 4.97 15.26
C ALA A 76 13.70 4.12 14.91
N VAL A 77 13.13 4.37 13.74
CA VAL A 77 12.02 3.63 13.12
C VAL A 77 12.60 2.85 11.94
N LEU A 78 12.16 1.61 11.78
CA LEU A 78 12.52 0.77 10.64
C LEU A 78 11.94 1.37 9.35
N PRO A 79 12.69 1.33 8.24
CA PRO A 79 12.17 1.76 6.95
C PRO A 79 10.95 0.92 6.55
N SER A 80 10.08 1.48 5.73
CA SER A 80 8.91 0.78 5.17
C SER A 80 9.36 -0.51 4.51
N ASN A 81 8.74 -1.63 4.87
CA ASN A 81 9.20 -2.94 4.45
C ASN A 81 8.05 -3.95 4.25
N SER A 82 8.32 -4.99 3.48
CA SER A 82 7.38 -6.07 3.14
C SER A 82 7.66 -7.36 3.92
N PHE A 83 8.44 -7.26 5.00
CA PHE A 83 8.65 -8.38 5.90
C PHE A 83 7.35 -8.64 6.65
N THR A 84 7.00 -9.91 6.76
CA THR A 84 5.91 -10.38 7.62
C THR A 84 6.44 -11.45 8.56
N SER A 85 5.81 -11.58 9.73
CA SER A 85 6.12 -12.65 10.65
C SER A 85 6.16 -13.99 9.90
N GLY A 86 7.13 -14.80 10.24
CA GLY A 86 7.54 -16.11 9.71
C GLY A 86 8.13 -16.14 8.30
N ASP A 87 8.44 -14.99 7.69
CA ASP A 87 9.32 -14.95 6.53
C ASP A 87 10.66 -15.60 6.89
N ILE A 88 11.25 -16.34 5.93
CA ILE A 88 12.61 -16.83 6.08
C ILE A 88 13.54 -15.68 5.75
N VAL A 89 14.47 -15.42 6.66
CA VAL A 89 15.40 -14.30 6.56
C VAL A 89 16.82 -14.81 6.73
N GLY A 90 17.73 -14.31 5.89
CA GLY A 90 19.15 -14.50 6.05
C GLY A 90 19.71 -13.35 6.87
N LEU A 91 20.51 -13.70 7.88
CA LEU A 91 21.29 -12.74 8.64
C LEU A 91 22.69 -12.66 8.02
N TYR A 92 23.12 -11.45 7.69
CA TYR A 92 24.40 -11.18 7.06
C TYR A 92 25.21 -10.18 7.89
N ASP A 93 26.53 -10.34 7.85
CA ASP A 93 27.50 -9.37 8.35
C ASP A 93 28.39 -8.86 7.20
N GLU A 94 29.43 -8.09 7.49
CA GLU A 94 30.43 -7.64 6.52
C GLU A 94 31.17 -8.80 5.82
N SER A 95 31.27 -9.96 6.48
CA SER A 95 31.97 -11.15 6.00
C SER A 95 31.11 -12.14 5.18
N GLY A 96 29.78 -11.99 5.16
CA GLY A 96 28.88 -12.87 4.41
C GLY A 96 27.63 -13.29 5.19
N GLN A 97 26.98 -14.37 4.74
CA GLN A 97 25.79 -14.94 5.39
C GLN A 97 26.18 -15.70 6.67
N LEU A 98 25.65 -15.27 7.81
CA LEU A 98 25.92 -15.89 9.11
C LEU A 98 24.96 -17.05 9.40
N ALA A 99 23.67 -16.83 9.14
CA ALA A 99 22.61 -17.74 9.58
C ALA A 99 21.32 -17.55 8.79
N THR A 100 20.45 -18.54 8.88
CA THR A 100 19.07 -18.47 8.37
C THR A 100 18.09 -18.58 9.52
N GLY A 101 17.18 -17.62 9.61
CA GLY A 101 16.19 -17.56 10.68
C GLY A 101 14.78 -17.37 10.14
N ILE A 102 13.82 -17.54 11.04
CA ILE A 102 12.40 -17.32 10.80
C ILE A 102 12.00 -16.07 11.55
N LEU A 103 11.41 -15.11 10.85
CA LEU A 103 10.93 -13.89 11.48
C LEU A 103 9.86 -14.21 12.52
N THR A 104 9.99 -13.75 13.75
CA THR A 104 9.01 -14.04 14.80
C THR A 104 8.20 -12.83 15.19
N ARG A 105 8.71 -11.62 15.05
CA ARG A 105 7.98 -10.40 15.35
C ARG A 105 8.55 -9.24 14.57
N ILE A 106 7.69 -8.34 14.10
CA ILE A 106 8.09 -7.09 13.47
C ILE A 106 7.31 -5.98 14.16
N THR A 107 8.01 -4.92 14.52
CA THR A 107 7.42 -3.68 15.02
C THR A 107 7.96 -2.53 14.20
N GLN A 108 7.45 -1.32 14.40
CA GLN A 108 8.02 -0.13 13.76
C GLN A 108 9.47 0.17 14.20
N LYS A 109 9.96 -0.42 15.30
CA LYS A 109 11.28 -0.08 15.87
C LYS A 109 12.26 -1.23 15.92
N ALA A 110 11.78 -2.47 15.87
CA ALA A 110 12.61 -3.65 16.01
C ALA A 110 12.02 -4.87 15.28
N VAL A 111 12.91 -5.78 14.90
CA VAL A 111 12.61 -7.05 14.24
C VAL A 111 13.18 -8.18 15.09
N THR A 112 12.37 -9.19 15.40
CA THR A 112 12.80 -10.39 16.13
C THR A 112 12.86 -11.59 15.19
N VAL A 113 13.97 -12.31 15.20
CA VAL A 113 14.23 -13.49 14.35
C VAL A 113 14.52 -14.70 15.25
N ALA A 114 13.88 -15.84 14.97
CA ALA A 114 14.20 -17.13 15.57
C ALA A 114 15.20 -17.90 14.71
N PHE A 115 16.29 -18.35 15.32
CA PHE A 115 17.29 -19.21 14.69
C PHE A 115 17.20 -20.63 15.23
N ASP A 116 17.41 -21.62 14.35
CA ASP A 116 17.43 -23.03 14.70
C ASP A 116 18.90 -23.50 14.82
N GLU A 117 19.28 -24.01 15.98
CA GLU A 117 20.68 -24.32 16.29
C GLU A 117 21.18 -25.62 15.66
N SER A 118 20.32 -26.46 15.09
CA SER A 118 20.76 -27.75 14.50
C SER A 118 21.65 -27.59 13.27
N HIS A 119 21.68 -26.41 12.65
CA HIS A 119 22.52 -26.08 11.50
C HIS A 119 23.50 -24.93 11.78
N ASP A 120 23.12 -23.98 12.64
CA ASP A 120 23.91 -22.77 12.88
C ASP A 120 24.84 -22.96 14.10
N SER A 121 26.09 -23.25 13.80
CA SER A 121 27.19 -23.31 14.77
C SER A 121 27.22 -22.03 15.62
N GLN A 122 26.91 -22.13 16.92
CA GLN A 122 27.03 -21.08 17.95
C GLN A 122 27.07 -19.65 17.42
N LEU A 123 25.92 -19.10 17.03
CA LEU A 123 25.76 -17.69 16.65
C LEU A 123 26.11 -16.77 17.83
N SER A 124 27.38 -16.39 17.95
CA SER A 124 27.81 -15.33 18.85
C SER A 124 27.69 -14.00 18.14
N LEU A 125 26.50 -13.40 18.19
CA LEU A 125 26.32 -12.04 17.69
C LEU A 125 26.76 -11.03 18.76
N ASP A 126 27.61 -10.10 18.33
CA ASP A 126 28.10 -8.98 19.13
C ASP A 126 27.14 -7.80 19.06
N GLN A 127 26.97 -7.11 20.18
CA GLN A 127 26.06 -5.96 20.25
C GLN A 127 26.57 -4.75 19.46
N GLU A 128 27.85 -4.68 19.11
CA GLU A 128 28.43 -3.49 18.45
C GLU A 128 28.49 -3.58 16.93
N HIS A 129 28.28 -4.77 16.37
CA HIS A 129 28.36 -5.03 14.94
C HIS A 129 27.06 -4.65 14.22
N SER A 130 27.20 -4.35 12.93
CA SER A 130 26.11 -3.90 12.06
C SER A 130 25.65 -5.03 11.15
N TYR A 131 24.50 -5.59 11.45
CA TYR A 131 23.91 -6.69 10.70
C TYR A 131 22.99 -6.21 9.57
N ARG A 132 22.82 -7.08 8.58
CA ARG A 132 21.88 -6.92 7.48
C ARG A 132 20.91 -8.10 7.49
N LEU A 133 19.65 -7.83 7.20
CA LEU A 133 18.60 -8.83 7.12
C LEU A 133 18.03 -8.84 5.70
N LEU A 134 18.04 -10.00 5.05
CA LEU A 134 17.54 -10.17 3.70
C LEU A 134 16.45 -11.24 3.68
N LYS A 135 15.35 -10.99 2.97
CA LYS A 135 14.27 -11.97 2.82
C LYS A 135 14.66 -13.07 1.83
N LEU A 136 14.70 -14.33 2.30
CA LEU A 136 15.09 -15.51 1.52
C LEU A 136 13.89 -16.32 1.03
N ALA A 137 14.10 -17.12 -0.02
CA ALA A 137 13.11 -18.07 -0.53
C ALA A 137 12.70 -19.06 0.57
N ASN A 138 11.41 -19.40 0.61
CA ASN A 138 10.89 -20.29 1.66
C ASN A 138 11.05 -21.76 1.27
N ASP A 139 12.26 -22.29 1.39
CA ASP A 139 12.56 -23.70 1.13
C ASP A 139 11.79 -24.67 2.04
N VAL A 140 11.38 -24.23 3.23
CA VAL A 140 10.64 -25.08 4.17
C VAL A 140 9.28 -25.46 3.58
N THR A 141 8.63 -24.54 2.86
CA THR A 141 7.36 -24.83 2.18
C THR A 141 7.55 -25.92 1.13
N TYR A 142 8.50 -25.78 0.21
CA TYR A 142 8.77 -26.78 -0.83
C TYR A 142 9.15 -28.14 -0.25
N LYS A 143 9.98 -28.17 0.80
CA LYS A 143 10.34 -29.42 1.50
C LYS A 143 9.11 -30.12 2.07
N ARG A 144 8.17 -29.38 2.67
CA ARG A 144 6.92 -29.95 3.21
C ARG A 144 6.00 -30.46 2.11
N LEU A 145 5.84 -29.72 1.01
CA LEU A 145 5.06 -30.15 -0.15
C LEU A 145 5.61 -31.45 -0.75
N LYS A 146 6.93 -31.49 -0.98
CA LYS A 146 7.63 -32.69 -1.50
C LYS A 146 7.45 -33.89 -0.59
N LYS A 147 7.61 -33.71 0.73
CA LYS A 147 7.36 -34.78 1.72
C LYS A 147 5.92 -35.29 1.68
N ALA A 148 4.94 -34.41 1.58
CA ALA A 148 3.53 -34.80 1.51
C ALA A 148 3.21 -35.60 0.25
N LEU A 149 3.74 -35.21 -0.91
CA LEU A 149 3.58 -35.96 -2.16
C LEU A 149 4.24 -37.35 -2.08
N ILE A 150 5.44 -37.44 -1.48
CA ILE A 150 6.10 -38.74 -1.25
C ILE A 150 5.28 -39.60 -0.27
N SER A 151 4.68 -38.99 0.76
CA SER A 151 3.79 -39.68 1.70
C SER A 151 2.53 -40.19 1.01
N LEU A 152 1.94 -39.40 0.11
CA LEU A 152 0.78 -39.79 -0.69
C LEU A 152 1.10 -41.00 -1.58
N LYS A 153 2.25 -40.97 -2.28
CA LYS A 153 2.72 -42.10 -3.11
C LYS A 153 2.91 -43.39 -2.31
N LYS A 154 3.39 -43.29 -1.07
CA LYS A 154 3.61 -44.43 -0.17
C LYS A 154 2.35 -44.83 0.61
N HIS A 155 1.25 -44.10 0.47
CA HIS A 155 0.01 -44.40 1.19
C HIS A 155 -0.67 -45.60 0.53
N HIS A 156 -0.73 -46.71 1.25
CA HIS A 156 -1.30 -47.97 0.74
C HIS A 156 -2.51 -48.44 1.56
N ALA A 157 -2.52 -48.16 2.85
CA ALA A 157 -3.63 -48.47 3.75
C ALA A 157 -3.69 -47.43 4.86
N GLY A 158 -4.87 -46.88 5.10
CA GLY A 158 -5.11 -45.93 6.18
C GLY A 158 -6.52 -45.35 6.16
N PRO A 159 -6.84 -44.47 7.11
CA PRO A 159 -8.15 -43.80 7.18
C PRO A 159 -8.49 -43.03 5.91
N ALA A 160 -7.48 -42.51 5.19
CA ALA A 160 -7.63 -41.71 3.99
C ALA A 160 -7.71 -42.53 2.68
N SER A 161 -7.64 -43.87 2.73
CA SER A 161 -7.62 -44.71 1.51
C SER A 161 -8.84 -44.48 0.61
N SER A 162 -10.06 -44.58 1.16
CA SER A 162 -11.30 -44.35 0.39
C SER A 162 -11.38 -42.92 -0.15
N LEU A 163 -10.89 -41.93 0.61
CA LEU A 163 -10.83 -40.55 0.17
C LEU A 163 -9.89 -40.38 -1.04
N ILE A 164 -8.70 -40.98 -0.99
CA ILE A 164 -7.73 -40.94 -2.10
C ILE A 164 -8.34 -41.55 -3.36
N GLU A 165 -9.04 -42.68 -3.25
CA GLU A 165 -9.70 -43.33 -4.38
C GLU A 165 -10.72 -42.43 -5.07
N VAL A 166 -11.57 -41.74 -4.28
CA VAL A 166 -12.56 -40.78 -4.80
C VAL A 166 -11.89 -39.54 -5.42
N LEU A 167 -10.83 -39.02 -4.79
CA LEU A 167 -10.12 -37.83 -5.26
C LEU A 167 -9.33 -38.06 -6.56
N PHE A 168 -8.82 -39.29 -6.78
CA PHE A 168 -8.18 -39.72 -8.02
C PHE A 168 -9.14 -40.36 -9.02
N GLY A 169 -10.41 -40.54 -8.66
CA GLY A 169 -11.48 -41.06 -9.52
C GLY A 169 -11.28 -42.53 -9.89
N THR A 170 -10.61 -43.30 -9.03
CA THR A 170 -10.63 -44.76 -9.12
C THR A 170 -11.94 -45.33 -8.57
N SER A 171 -12.68 -44.53 -7.80
CA SER A 171 -14.01 -44.85 -7.29
C SER A 171 -14.90 -43.62 -7.29
N ASP A 172 -16.21 -43.81 -7.42
CA ASP A 172 -17.19 -42.73 -7.31
C ASP A 172 -17.49 -42.41 -5.83
N PRO A 173 -17.94 -41.19 -5.50
CA PRO A 173 -18.36 -40.84 -4.15
C PRO A 173 -19.44 -41.79 -3.63
N SER A 174 -19.29 -42.27 -2.39
CA SER A 174 -20.28 -43.16 -1.79
C SER A 174 -21.64 -42.46 -1.65
N PRO A 175 -22.77 -43.21 -1.67
CA PRO A 175 -24.08 -42.62 -1.44
C PRO A 175 -24.14 -41.90 -0.09
N PRO A 176 -24.85 -40.75 -0.01
CA PRO A 176 -24.95 -39.96 1.20
C PRO A 176 -25.63 -40.77 2.31
N SER A 177 -25.20 -40.52 3.54
CA SER A 177 -25.78 -41.15 4.73
C SER A 177 -27.13 -40.53 5.04
N GLU A 178 -28.10 -41.32 5.49
CA GLU A 178 -29.36 -40.79 6.02
C GLU A 178 -29.09 -39.97 7.28
N MET A 179 -29.65 -38.77 7.33
CA MET A 179 -29.36 -37.79 8.37
C MET A 179 -30.63 -37.48 9.17
N PRO A 180 -30.60 -37.56 10.52
CA PRO A 180 -31.69 -37.04 11.33
C PRO A 180 -31.85 -35.52 11.14
N PRO A 181 -33.04 -34.97 11.39
CA PRO A 181 -33.31 -33.54 11.26
C PRO A 181 -32.33 -32.73 12.11
N LEU A 182 -31.69 -31.74 11.49
CA LEU A 182 -30.69 -30.92 12.15
C LEU A 182 -31.31 -29.68 12.78
N THR A 183 -30.93 -29.41 14.03
CA THR A 183 -31.11 -28.10 14.64
C THR A 183 -29.84 -27.29 14.41
N PHE A 184 -29.92 -26.31 13.51
CA PHE A 184 -28.81 -25.40 13.20
C PHE A 184 -28.42 -24.56 14.43
N CYS A 185 -27.12 -24.33 14.63
CA CYS A 185 -26.62 -23.44 15.67
C CYS A 185 -26.91 -21.98 15.31
N ASN A 186 -26.71 -21.61 14.05
CA ASN A 186 -27.09 -20.30 13.53
C ASN A 186 -28.50 -20.34 12.89
N PRO A 187 -29.51 -19.65 13.47
CA PRO A 187 -30.85 -19.60 12.89
C PRO A 187 -30.96 -18.66 11.68
N ALA A 188 -29.97 -17.81 11.42
CA ALA A 188 -29.98 -16.83 10.34
C ALA A 188 -29.43 -17.34 9.00
N LEU A 189 -29.23 -18.66 8.87
CA LEU A 189 -28.76 -19.27 7.61
C LEU A 189 -29.89 -19.27 6.58
N ASP A 190 -29.59 -18.88 5.34
CA ASP A 190 -30.54 -19.04 4.23
C ASP A 190 -30.64 -20.49 3.75
N THR A 191 -31.64 -20.76 2.91
CA THR A 191 -31.92 -22.10 2.38
C THR A 191 -30.71 -22.71 1.67
N SER A 192 -29.96 -21.94 0.87
CA SER A 192 -28.79 -22.46 0.15
C SER A 192 -27.67 -22.88 1.10
N GLN A 193 -27.48 -22.14 2.19
CA GLN A 193 -26.52 -22.47 3.24
C GLN A 193 -26.97 -23.69 4.05
N GLN A 194 -28.26 -23.80 4.39
CA GLN A 194 -28.83 -24.94 5.10
C GLN A 194 -28.68 -26.24 4.29
N GLU A 195 -28.98 -26.20 2.99
CA GLU A 195 -28.80 -27.32 2.07
C GLU A 195 -27.33 -27.72 1.95
N ALA A 196 -26.42 -26.75 1.84
CA ALA A 196 -24.98 -26.99 1.81
C ALA A 196 -24.49 -27.67 3.10
N VAL A 197 -24.97 -27.27 4.27
CA VAL A 197 -24.63 -27.89 5.56
C VAL A 197 -25.13 -29.34 5.62
N LEU A 198 -26.39 -29.57 5.26
CA LEU A 198 -26.99 -30.90 5.23
C LEU A 198 -26.23 -31.84 4.29
N PHE A 199 -25.97 -31.37 3.07
CA PHE A 199 -25.19 -32.09 2.07
C PHE A 199 -23.78 -32.41 2.56
N ALA A 200 -23.05 -31.41 3.08
CA ALA A 200 -21.68 -31.62 3.53
C ALA A 200 -21.59 -32.64 4.67
N LEU A 201 -22.59 -32.67 5.56
CA LEU A 201 -22.64 -33.62 6.66
C LEU A 201 -23.07 -35.03 6.22
N SER A 202 -23.91 -35.16 5.19
CA SER A 202 -24.37 -36.46 4.68
C SER A 202 -23.31 -37.21 3.86
N GLN A 203 -22.40 -36.49 3.19
CA GLN A 203 -21.32 -37.11 2.41
C GLN A 203 -20.35 -37.92 3.28
N LYS A 204 -19.83 -39.04 2.78
CA LYS A 204 -18.90 -39.90 3.52
C LYS A 204 -17.45 -39.51 3.29
N GLU A 205 -17.03 -39.36 2.04
CA GLU A 205 -15.64 -39.03 1.70
C GLU A 205 -15.43 -37.55 1.35
N LEU A 206 -16.18 -37.02 0.39
CA LEU A 206 -15.93 -35.70 -0.21
C LEU A 206 -17.19 -34.84 -0.23
N ALA A 207 -17.08 -33.59 0.24
CA ALA A 207 -18.05 -32.54 -0.04
C ALA A 207 -17.34 -31.26 -0.49
N ILE A 208 -17.90 -30.57 -1.48
CA ILE A 208 -17.39 -29.31 -2.00
C ILE A 208 -18.46 -28.23 -1.84
N ILE A 209 -18.13 -27.17 -1.11
CA ILE A 209 -18.97 -25.98 -0.98
C ILE A 209 -18.38 -24.87 -1.85
N HIS A 210 -19.08 -24.55 -2.93
CA HIS A 210 -18.77 -23.40 -3.77
C HIS A 210 -19.41 -22.16 -3.16
N GLY A 211 -18.59 -21.26 -2.65
CA GLY A 211 -19.03 -20.02 -2.02
C GLY A 211 -18.61 -18.79 -2.82
N PRO A 212 -19.44 -18.34 -3.78
CA PRO A 212 -19.26 -17.08 -4.49
C PRO A 212 -19.12 -15.84 -3.57
N PRO A 213 -18.67 -14.68 -4.08
CA PRO A 213 -18.43 -13.49 -3.28
C PRO A 213 -19.65 -13.06 -2.47
N GLY A 214 -19.45 -12.82 -1.17
CA GLY A 214 -20.51 -12.32 -0.28
C GLY A 214 -21.56 -13.35 0.14
N THR A 215 -21.46 -14.62 -0.26
CA THR A 215 -22.47 -15.65 0.03
C THR A 215 -22.41 -16.26 1.44
N GLY A 216 -21.50 -15.78 2.28
CA GLY A 216 -21.34 -16.31 3.64
C GLY A 216 -20.63 -17.66 3.71
N LYS A 217 -19.79 -18.02 2.74
CA LYS A 217 -18.98 -19.26 2.71
C LYS A 217 -18.41 -19.66 4.07
N THR A 218 -17.66 -18.76 4.71
CA THR A 218 -17.05 -19.03 6.03
C THR A 218 -18.10 -19.24 7.12
N THR A 219 -19.26 -18.57 7.05
CA THR A 219 -20.39 -18.80 7.97
C THR A 219 -20.95 -20.21 7.82
N THR A 220 -21.15 -20.67 6.58
CA THR A 220 -21.59 -22.04 6.27
C THR A 220 -20.57 -23.08 6.74
N VAL A 221 -19.28 -22.84 6.49
CA VAL A 221 -18.19 -23.72 6.93
C VAL A 221 -18.14 -23.82 8.46
N VAL A 222 -18.32 -22.71 9.17
CA VAL A 222 -18.39 -22.69 10.64
C VAL A 222 -19.56 -23.52 11.14
N GLU A 223 -20.76 -23.38 10.56
CA GLU A 223 -21.90 -24.22 10.94
C GLU A 223 -21.63 -25.72 10.72
N ILE A 224 -21.03 -26.09 9.58
CA ILE A 224 -20.62 -27.48 9.31
C ILE A 224 -19.70 -28.02 10.42
N ILE A 225 -18.70 -27.22 10.82
CA ILE A 225 -17.76 -27.59 11.88
C ILE A 225 -18.50 -27.74 13.23
N LEU A 226 -19.38 -26.81 13.58
CA LEU A 226 -20.16 -26.87 14.82
C LEU A 226 -21.02 -28.13 14.89
N GLN A 227 -21.68 -28.49 13.79
CA GLN A 227 -22.50 -29.70 13.70
C GLN A 227 -21.65 -30.97 13.78
N ALA A 228 -20.47 -31.00 13.16
CA ALA A 228 -19.54 -32.12 13.27
C ALA A 228 -19.05 -32.30 14.72
N VAL A 229 -18.67 -31.20 15.39
CA VAL A 229 -18.22 -31.22 16.79
C VAL A 229 -19.34 -31.65 17.74
N LYS A 230 -20.58 -31.19 17.50
CA LYS A 230 -21.76 -31.62 18.28
C LYS A 230 -22.01 -33.13 18.23
N ARG A 231 -21.57 -33.78 17.14
CA ARG A 231 -21.62 -35.24 16.96
C ARG A 231 -20.38 -35.97 17.49
N GLY A 232 -19.48 -35.26 18.18
CA GLY A 232 -18.29 -35.81 18.78
C GLY A 232 -17.10 -35.96 17.81
N SER A 233 -17.19 -35.47 16.57
CA SER A 233 -16.08 -35.56 15.62
C SER A 233 -14.94 -34.59 15.96
N LYS A 234 -13.71 -35.05 15.75
CA LYS A 234 -12.50 -34.20 15.81
C LYS A 234 -12.20 -33.63 14.43
N VAL A 235 -12.06 -32.30 14.35
CA VAL A 235 -11.96 -31.59 13.07
C VAL A 235 -10.61 -30.87 12.92
N LEU A 236 -9.94 -31.11 11.80
CA LEU A 236 -8.76 -30.35 11.37
C LEU A 236 -9.19 -29.31 10.34
N CYS A 237 -9.14 -28.03 10.70
CA CYS A 237 -9.46 -26.92 9.78
C CYS A 237 -8.17 -26.31 9.23
N CYS A 238 -8.10 -26.18 7.92
CA CYS A 238 -6.97 -25.64 7.20
C CYS A 238 -7.39 -24.59 6.17
N ALA A 239 -6.44 -23.73 5.81
CA ALA A 239 -6.54 -22.82 4.69
C ALA A 239 -5.13 -22.51 4.15
N PRO A 240 -4.98 -22.03 2.89
CA PRO A 240 -3.67 -21.69 2.34
C PRO A 240 -3.04 -20.46 3.01
N SER A 241 -3.84 -19.51 3.51
CA SER A 241 -3.36 -18.24 4.08
C SER A 241 -3.66 -18.11 5.58
N ASN A 242 -2.81 -17.38 6.31
CA ASN A 242 -3.05 -17.12 7.75
C ASN A 242 -4.36 -16.35 7.98
N VAL A 243 -4.64 -15.36 7.14
CA VAL A 243 -5.85 -14.52 7.24
C VAL A 243 -7.12 -15.38 7.14
N ALA A 244 -7.15 -16.35 6.21
CA ALA A 244 -8.30 -17.25 6.08
C ALA A 244 -8.49 -18.15 7.32
N VAL A 245 -7.40 -18.69 7.87
CA VAL A 245 -7.46 -19.47 9.12
C VAL A 245 -7.94 -18.61 10.28
N ASP A 246 -7.42 -17.40 10.39
CA ASP A 246 -7.73 -16.47 11.47
C ASP A 246 -9.20 -16.04 11.43
N ASN A 247 -9.76 -15.79 10.25
CA ASN A 247 -11.20 -15.55 10.07
C ASN A 247 -12.06 -16.73 10.57
N LEU A 248 -11.63 -17.98 10.34
CA LEU A 248 -12.32 -19.16 10.90
C LEU A 248 -12.20 -19.21 12.43
N VAL A 249 -11.04 -18.91 12.99
CA VAL A 249 -10.83 -18.90 14.45
C VAL A 249 -11.73 -17.86 15.12
N GLU A 250 -11.79 -16.64 14.58
CA GLU A 250 -12.63 -15.56 15.12
C GLU A 250 -14.11 -15.96 15.14
N ARG A 251 -14.61 -16.55 14.05
CA ARG A 251 -16.00 -17.02 13.95
C ARG A 251 -16.29 -18.17 14.91
N LEU A 252 -15.39 -19.14 15.04
CA LEU A 252 -15.57 -20.28 15.95
C LEU A 252 -15.46 -19.89 17.43
N ALA A 253 -14.62 -18.91 17.76
CA ALA A 253 -14.44 -18.42 19.12
C ALA A 253 -15.74 -17.86 19.70
N GLN A 254 -16.59 -17.23 18.88
CA GLN A 254 -17.90 -16.69 19.28
C GLN A 254 -18.84 -17.78 19.83
N TRP A 255 -18.68 -19.02 19.40
CA TRP A 255 -19.52 -20.17 19.81
C TRP A 255 -18.96 -20.97 20.98
N LYS A 256 -17.96 -20.42 21.70
CA LYS A 256 -17.32 -21.03 22.89
C LYS A 256 -16.82 -22.46 22.68
N GLN A 257 -16.36 -22.78 21.46
CA GLN A 257 -15.80 -24.10 21.16
C GLN A 257 -14.38 -24.24 21.69
N ARG A 258 -13.98 -25.48 22.00
CA ARG A 258 -12.58 -25.81 22.34
C ARG A 258 -11.74 -25.85 21.08
N ILE A 259 -11.20 -24.70 20.70
CA ILE A 259 -10.40 -24.51 19.49
C ILE A 259 -8.94 -24.25 19.82
N LEU A 260 -8.06 -24.70 18.93
CA LEU A 260 -6.61 -24.51 19.05
C LEU A 260 -6.01 -24.09 17.71
N ARG A 261 -5.38 -22.90 17.67
CA ARG A 261 -4.71 -22.35 16.49
C ARG A 261 -3.22 -22.67 16.52
N LEU A 262 -2.75 -23.50 15.58
CA LEU A 262 -1.33 -23.80 15.40
C LEU A 262 -0.71 -22.79 14.45
N GLY A 263 0.22 -21.98 14.94
CA GLY A 263 0.89 -20.96 14.13
C GLY A 263 1.64 -20.00 15.03
N HIS A 264 2.61 -19.29 14.46
CA HIS A 264 3.39 -18.34 15.24
C HIS A 264 2.51 -17.15 15.67
N PRO A 265 2.46 -16.75 16.95
CA PRO A 265 1.55 -15.73 17.48
C PRO A 265 1.61 -14.39 16.74
N ALA A 266 2.80 -13.98 16.30
CA ALA A 266 2.95 -12.73 15.56
C ALA A 266 2.42 -12.74 14.12
N ARG A 267 1.96 -13.89 13.61
CA ARG A 267 1.19 -13.99 12.35
C ARG A 267 -0.31 -13.88 12.59
N LEU A 268 -0.74 -13.88 13.85
CA LEU A 268 -2.14 -13.94 14.24
C LEU A 268 -2.64 -12.56 14.64
N LEU A 269 -3.92 -12.30 14.38
CA LEU A 269 -4.61 -11.14 14.92
C LEU A 269 -4.63 -11.18 16.46
N ASP A 270 -4.53 -10.01 17.12
CA ASP A 270 -4.44 -9.92 18.58
C ASP A 270 -5.65 -10.54 19.30
N SER A 271 -6.85 -10.42 18.72
CA SER A 271 -8.08 -11.07 19.22
C SER A 271 -7.97 -12.60 19.26
N ILE A 272 -7.16 -13.18 18.37
CA ILE A 272 -7.02 -14.62 18.16
C ILE A 272 -5.81 -15.19 18.91
N GLN A 273 -4.86 -14.36 19.34
CA GLN A 273 -3.66 -14.82 20.05
C GLN A 273 -3.99 -15.68 21.26
N GLN A 274 -5.13 -15.43 21.93
CA GLN A 274 -5.63 -16.26 23.03
C GLN A 274 -5.94 -17.70 22.64
N HIS A 275 -6.16 -18.02 21.37
CA HIS A 275 -6.41 -19.38 20.89
C HIS A 275 -5.16 -20.03 20.31
N SER A 276 -4.03 -19.31 20.26
CA SER A 276 -2.76 -19.86 19.77
C SER A 276 -2.21 -20.93 20.70
N LEU A 277 -1.52 -21.92 20.13
CA LEU A 277 -0.83 -22.96 20.91
C LEU A 277 0.05 -22.34 22.01
N ASP A 278 0.82 -21.31 21.67
CA ASP A 278 1.75 -20.67 22.59
C ASP A 278 1.03 -20.01 23.77
N ALA A 279 -0.09 -19.33 23.52
CA ALA A 279 -0.89 -18.70 24.58
C ALA A 279 -1.66 -19.72 25.43
N VAL A 280 -2.05 -20.86 24.85
CA VAL A 280 -2.67 -21.97 25.58
C VAL A 280 -1.63 -22.64 26.48
N LEU A 281 -0.44 -22.92 25.95
CA LEU A 281 0.69 -23.46 26.73
C LEU A 281 1.16 -22.50 27.82
N ALA A 282 1.15 -21.20 27.59
CA ALA A 282 1.54 -20.21 28.59
C ALA A 282 0.53 -20.09 29.76
N ARG A 283 -0.71 -20.57 29.59
CA ARG A 283 -1.76 -20.54 30.62
C ARG A 283 -1.94 -21.87 31.33
N SER A 284 -1.32 -22.95 30.85
CA SER A 284 -1.41 -24.25 31.50
C SER A 284 -0.57 -24.31 32.77
N ASP A 285 -0.89 -25.23 33.68
CA ASP A 285 -0.14 -25.39 34.94
C ASP A 285 1.33 -25.77 34.70
N SER A 286 1.61 -26.42 33.57
CA SER A 286 2.95 -26.76 33.07
C SER A 286 3.77 -25.53 32.65
N ALA A 287 3.16 -24.36 32.44
CA ALA A 287 3.83 -23.14 32.00
C ALA A 287 4.89 -22.65 32.99
N ARG A 288 4.64 -22.82 34.31
CA ARG A 288 5.57 -22.38 35.36
C ARG A 288 6.90 -23.12 35.24
N ILE A 289 6.82 -24.45 35.09
CA ILE A 289 7.99 -25.33 34.96
C ILE A 289 8.76 -24.98 33.68
N VAL A 290 8.07 -24.78 32.56
CA VAL A 290 8.69 -24.37 31.28
C VAL A 290 9.40 -23.01 31.42
N ALA A 291 8.79 -22.06 32.14
CA ALA A 291 9.38 -20.75 32.38
C ALA A 291 10.62 -20.82 33.31
N ASP A 292 10.63 -21.74 34.27
CA ASP A 292 11.77 -21.99 35.15
C ASP A 292 12.94 -22.55 34.35
N ILE A 293 12.71 -23.62 33.58
CA ILE A 293 13.75 -24.24 32.73
C ILE A 293 14.32 -23.22 31.73
N ARG A 294 13.49 -22.36 31.12
CA ARG A 294 13.97 -21.29 30.24
C ARG A 294 14.88 -20.28 30.95
N ARG A 295 14.54 -19.90 32.20
CA ARG A 295 15.37 -19.01 33.01
C ARG A 295 16.71 -19.66 33.34
N ASP A 296 16.72 -20.95 33.64
CA ASP A 296 17.95 -21.69 33.95
C ASP A 296 18.86 -21.80 32.72
N ILE A 297 18.28 -22.02 31.53
CA ILE A 297 19.03 -21.99 30.26
C ILE A 297 19.65 -20.62 30.02
N ASP A 298 18.88 -19.54 30.16
CA ASP A 298 19.37 -18.17 29.95
C ASP A 298 20.47 -17.81 30.96
N GLN A 299 20.37 -18.27 32.21
CA GLN A 299 21.40 -18.10 33.24
C GLN A 299 22.68 -18.89 32.92
N ALA A 300 22.55 -20.17 32.53
CA ALA A 300 23.68 -21.01 32.12
C ALA A 300 24.39 -20.42 30.89
N TRP A 301 23.62 -19.85 29.95
CA TRP A 301 24.15 -19.11 28.80
C TRP A 301 24.94 -17.86 29.21
N ALA A 302 24.39 -17.05 30.10
CA ALA A 302 25.04 -15.84 30.60
C ALA A 302 26.36 -16.17 31.33
N LYS A 303 26.38 -17.27 32.10
CA LYS A 303 27.60 -17.78 32.77
C LYS A 303 28.63 -18.26 31.75
N ASN A 304 28.23 -19.06 30.77
CA ASN A 304 29.11 -19.57 29.69
C ASN A 304 29.79 -18.44 28.88
N ARG A 305 29.13 -17.28 28.71
CA ARG A 305 29.72 -16.10 28.07
C ARG A 305 30.79 -15.41 28.92
N LYS A 306 30.63 -15.39 30.24
CA LYS A 306 31.54 -14.70 31.19
C LYS A 306 32.76 -15.54 31.56
N THR A 307 32.61 -16.86 31.63
CA THR A 307 33.69 -17.78 31.99
C THR A 307 34.73 -17.83 30.87
N GLN A 308 36.03 -17.81 31.21
CA GLN A 308 37.11 -18.01 30.22
C GLN A 308 37.63 -19.45 30.19
N ASP A 309 37.39 -20.22 31.25
CA ASP A 309 37.92 -21.58 31.42
C ASP A 309 37.25 -22.61 30.50
N LYS A 310 38.05 -23.37 29.73
CA LYS A 310 37.54 -24.32 28.72
C LYS A 310 36.74 -25.48 29.34
N ARG A 311 37.14 -25.97 30.51
CA ARG A 311 36.48 -27.10 31.19
C ARG A 311 35.12 -26.70 31.75
N GLU A 312 35.03 -25.54 32.38
CA GLU A 312 33.77 -24.98 32.88
C GLU A 312 32.81 -24.63 31.74
N LYS A 313 33.31 -24.08 30.62
CA LYS A 313 32.50 -23.90 29.40
C LYS A 313 31.90 -25.21 28.88
N SER A 314 32.63 -26.32 28.93
CA SER A 314 32.09 -27.62 28.54
C SER A 314 30.97 -28.06 29.46
N ASN A 315 31.14 -27.90 30.78
CA ASN A 315 30.13 -28.27 31.77
C ASN A 315 28.84 -27.45 31.58
N PHE A 316 28.94 -26.13 31.40
CA PHE A 316 27.75 -25.29 31.12
C PHE A 316 27.09 -25.68 29.79
N ARG A 317 27.85 -26.06 28.76
CA ARG A 317 27.28 -26.55 27.50
C ARG A 317 26.48 -27.84 27.69
N ASP A 318 26.99 -28.77 28.50
CA ASP A 318 26.30 -30.04 28.75
C ASP A 318 25.07 -29.85 29.66
N GLU A 319 25.13 -28.94 30.63
CA GLU A 319 23.97 -28.47 31.40
C GLU A 319 22.90 -27.86 30.50
N ILE A 320 23.28 -26.96 29.59
CA ILE A 320 22.36 -26.36 28.60
C ILE A 320 21.71 -27.43 27.72
N LYS A 321 22.46 -28.45 27.27
CA LYS A 321 21.90 -29.54 26.46
C LYS A 321 20.87 -30.35 27.27
N LEU A 322 21.16 -30.64 28.53
CA LEU A 322 20.25 -31.38 29.41
C LEU A 322 18.95 -30.58 29.65
N LEU A 323 19.07 -29.32 30.04
CA LEU A 323 17.93 -28.43 30.27
C LEU A 323 17.09 -28.23 29.00
N ARG A 324 17.71 -28.15 27.83
CA ARG A 324 16.99 -28.06 26.55
C ARG A 324 16.25 -29.36 26.20
N LYS A 325 16.84 -30.52 26.50
CA LYS A 325 16.16 -31.80 26.32
C LYS A 325 14.94 -31.89 27.23
N GLU A 326 15.10 -31.54 28.50
CA GLU A 326 13.99 -31.49 29.46
C GLU A 326 12.91 -30.49 29.02
N LEU A 327 13.30 -29.29 28.58
CA LEU A 327 12.38 -28.28 28.05
C LEU A 327 11.55 -28.86 26.91
N LYS A 328 12.19 -29.53 25.96
CA LYS A 328 11.53 -30.14 24.80
C LYS A 328 10.55 -31.22 25.22
N ASP A 329 10.96 -32.14 26.10
CA ASP A 329 10.12 -33.25 26.54
C ASP A 329 8.86 -32.74 27.28
N ARG A 330 9.01 -31.71 28.12
CA ARG A 330 7.90 -31.06 28.83
C ARG A 330 6.98 -30.27 27.90
N GLU A 331 7.56 -29.53 26.96
CA GLU A 331 6.79 -28.81 25.93
C GLU A 331 5.99 -29.80 25.08
N GLU A 332 6.59 -30.89 24.62
CA GLU A 332 5.91 -31.93 23.82
C GLU A 332 4.76 -32.59 24.58
N ALA A 333 4.92 -32.88 25.88
CA ALA A 333 3.84 -33.40 26.72
C ALA A 333 2.67 -32.40 26.87
N ALA A 334 2.96 -31.13 27.17
CA ALA A 334 1.94 -30.09 27.33
C ALA A 334 1.23 -29.78 25.99
N MET A 335 1.95 -29.84 24.87
CA MET A 335 1.38 -29.72 23.53
C MET A 335 0.42 -30.85 23.22
N LEU A 336 0.80 -32.09 23.52
CA LEU A 336 -0.04 -33.26 23.29
C LEU A 336 -1.36 -33.16 24.05
N GLU A 337 -1.31 -32.77 25.33
CA GLU A 337 -2.50 -32.56 26.15
C GLU A 337 -3.43 -31.49 25.54
N SER A 338 -2.86 -30.34 25.17
CA SER A 338 -3.59 -29.23 24.56
C SER A 338 -4.22 -29.62 23.22
N LEU A 339 -3.48 -30.36 22.38
CA LEU A 339 -3.94 -30.86 21.08
C LEU A 339 -5.07 -31.88 21.25
N ALA A 340 -4.94 -32.85 22.16
CA ALA A 340 -5.93 -33.88 22.38
C ALA A 340 -7.24 -33.33 22.98
N ALA A 341 -7.13 -32.31 23.84
CA ALA A 341 -8.27 -31.64 24.46
C ALA A 341 -9.10 -30.79 23.47
N ALA A 342 -8.49 -30.30 22.38
CA ALA A 342 -9.16 -29.49 21.38
C ALA A 342 -10.14 -30.32 20.54
N SER A 343 -11.34 -29.79 20.30
CA SER A 343 -12.31 -30.39 19.35
C SER A 343 -12.00 -29.98 17.92
N VAL A 344 -11.47 -28.78 17.74
CA VAL A 344 -11.09 -28.22 16.44
C VAL A 344 -9.66 -27.71 16.51
N VAL A 345 -8.81 -28.20 15.60
CA VAL A 345 -7.44 -27.70 15.43
C VAL A 345 -7.38 -26.90 14.13
N LEU A 346 -6.89 -25.67 14.19
CA LEU A 346 -6.83 -24.72 13.08
C LEU A 346 -5.39 -24.41 12.71
N THR A 347 -5.02 -24.52 11.44
CA THR A 347 -3.64 -24.26 10.98
C THR A 347 -3.61 -23.95 9.49
N THR A 348 -2.50 -23.45 8.95
CA THR A 348 -2.35 -23.36 7.48
C THR A 348 -2.11 -24.76 6.90
N ASN A 349 -2.37 -24.97 5.61
CA ASN A 349 -2.09 -26.26 4.94
C ASN A 349 -0.66 -26.74 5.22
N THR A 350 0.33 -25.85 5.09
CA THR A 350 1.73 -26.13 5.38
C THR A 350 2.03 -26.29 6.87
N GLY A 351 1.23 -25.68 7.74
CA GLY A 351 1.31 -25.81 9.19
C GLY A 351 0.80 -27.16 9.70
N ALA A 352 -0.08 -27.83 8.93
CA ALA A 352 -0.55 -29.20 9.20
C ALA A 352 0.50 -30.30 8.88
N SER A 353 1.75 -29.92 8.64
CA SER A 353 2.82 -30.87 8.28
C SER A 353 3.06 -31.93 9.35
N ALA A 354 3.46 -33.13 8.90
CA ALA A 354 3.90 -34.23 9.76
C ALA A 354 5.17 -33.91 10.57
N ASP A 355 5.93 -32.87 10.22
CA ASP A 355 7.07 -32.40 11.02
C ASP A 355 6.63 -31.43 12.16
N GLY A 356 5.37 -30.96 12.13
CA GLY A 356 4.84 -29.97 13.05
C GLY A 356 4.27 -30.56 14.36
N PRO A 357 3.51 -29.77 15.14
CA PRO A 357 2.90 -30.21 16.39
C PRO A 357 1.97 -31.42 16.24
N LEU A 358 1.36 -31.58 15.05
CA LEU A 358 0.46 -32.70 14.75
C LEU A 358 1.15 -34.07 14.74
N LYS A 359 2.49 -34.14 14.72
CA LYS A 359 3.25 -35.39 14.84
C LYS A 359 3.01 -36.12 16.17
N LEU A 360 2.59 -35.37 17.19
CA LEU A 360 2.37 -35.88 18.55
C LEU A 360 1.03 -36.63 18.65
N LEU A 361 0.11 -36.37 17.73
CA LEU A 361 -1.20 -37.01 17.69
C LEU A 361 -1.13 -38.34 16.93
N PRO A 362 -1.99 -39.33 17.29
CA PRO A 362 -2.11 -40.55 16.52
C PRO A 362 -2.66 -40.28 15.11
N ASP A 363 -2.30 -41.10 14.13
CA ASP A 363 -2.66 -40.87 12.71
C ASP A 363 -4.17 -40.92 12.43
N SER A 364 -4.97 -41.54 13.30
CA SER A 364 -6.44 -41.60 13.21
C SER A 364 -7.16 -40.61 14.13
N HIS A 365 -6.48 -39.56 14.60
CA HIS A 365 -7.07 -38.59 15.54
C HIS A 365 -8.21 -37.76 14.93
N PHE A 366 -8.12 -37.38 13.65
CA PHE A 366 -9.10 -36.50 13.01
C PHE A 366 -10.09 -37.30 12.17
N ASP A 367 -11.38 -37.01 12.34
CA ASP A 367 -12.46 -37.61 11.56
C ASP A 367 -12.65 -36.89 10.21
N MET A 368 -12.45 -35.57 10.23
CA MET A 368 -12.78 -34.67 9.14
C MET A 368 -11.71 -33.59 8.98
N VAL A 369 -11.32 -33.35 7.74
CA VAL A 369 -10.51 -32.19 7.34
C VAL A 369 -11.39 -31.20 6.61
N VAL A 370 -11.31 -29.93 6.99
CA VAL A 370 -11.97 -28.82 6.30
C VAL A 370 -10.88 -27.94 5.70
N ILE A 371 -10.93 -27.67 4.40
CA ILE A 371 -10.01 -26.75 3.74
C ILE A 371 -10.82 -25.58 3.19
N ASP A 372 -10.74 -24.42 3.85
CA ASP A 372 -11.32 -23.17 3.35
C ASP A 372 -10.34 -22.48 2.38
N GLU A 373 -10.90 -21.68 1.47
CA GLU A 373 -10.20 -21.10 0.32
C GLU A 373 -9.38 -22.14 -0.49
N CYS A 374 -9.90 -23.36 -0.64
CA CYS A 374 -9.22 -24.46 -1.32
C CYS A 374 -8.87 -24.14 -2.79
N ALA A 375 -9.68 -23.31 -3.45
CA ALA A 375 -9.44 -22.87 -4.82
C ALA A 375 -8.14 -22.06 -5.01
N GLN A 376 -7.62 -21.46 -3.94
CA GLN A 376 -6.36 -20.69 -3.95
C GLN A 376 -5.16 -21.51 -3.49
N ALA A 377 -5.38 -22.74 -3.07
CA ALA A 377 -4.33 -23.63 -2.61
C ALA A 377 -3.79 -24.45 -3.77
N LEU A 378 -2.45 -24.54 -3.87
CA LEU A 378 -1.80 -25.54 -4.72
C LEU A 378 -2.28 -26.93 -4.29
N GLU A 379 -2.59 -27.81 -5.25
CA GLU A 379 -3.08 -29.16 -4.95
C GLU A 379 -2.10 -29.93 -4.04
N ALA A 380 -0.79 -29.79 -4.29
CA ALA A 380 0.26 -30.38 -3.45
C ALA A 380 0.17 -29.95 -1.97
N SER A 381 -0.31 -28.74 -1.69
CA SER A 381 -0.46 -28.24 -0.31
C SER A 381 -1.66 -28.84 0.39
N CYS A 382 -2.76 -29.09 -0.32
CA CYS A 382 -3.97 -29.70 0.24
C CYS A 382 -3.70 -31.13 0.70
N TRP A 383 -2.79 -31.85 0.04
CA TRP A 383 -2.40 -33.21 0.43
C TRP A 383 -1.68 -33.31 1.78
N ILE A 384 -1.24 -32.19 2.37
CA ILE A 384 -0.68 -32.19 3.73
C ILE A 384 -1.77 -32.55 4.76
N PRO A 385 -2.87 -31.78 4.90
CA PRO A 385 -3.94 -32.12 5.83
C PRO A 385 -4.85 -33.27 5.35
N LEU A 386 -5.08 -33.46 4.05
CA LEU A 386 -6.02 -34.47 3.54
C LEU A 386 -5.69 -35.90 4.00
N LEU A 387 -4.40 -36.22 4.18
CA LEU A 387 -3.96 -37.55 4.60
C LEU A 387 -4.22 -37.84 6.09
N LYS A 388 -4.71 -36.86 6.86
CA LYS A 388 -4.94 -36.99 8.30
C LYS A 388 -6.37 -37.36 8.69
N ALA A 389 -7.29 -37.48 7.73
CA ALA A 389 -8.68 -37.83 7.99
C ALA A 389 -9.28 -38.70 6.88
N ARG A 390 -10.42 -39.33 7.18
CA ARG A 390 -11.21 -40.14 6.25
C ARG A 390 -12.16 -39.35 5.35
N LYS A 391 -12.54 -38.14 5.79
CA LYS A 391 -13.49 -37.26 5.13
C LYS A 391 -12.87 -35.89 4.92
N CYS A 392 -13.10 -35.28 3.77
CA CYS A 392 -12.76 -33.88 3.53
C CYS A 392 -13.94 -33.02 3.07
N ILE A 393 -13.91 -31.76 3.49
CA ILE A 393 -14.81 -30.71 3.04
C ILE A 393 -13.96 -29.60 2.45
N LEU A 394 -14.13 -29.36 1.15
CA LEU A 394 -13.42 -28.31 0.44
C LEU A 394 -14.37 -27.13 0.27
N ALA A 395 -13.99 -25.97 0.77
CA ALA A 395 -14.73 -24.74 0.57
C ALA A 395 -13.86 -23.74 -0.19
N GLY A 396 -14.44 -23.05 -1.16
CA GLY A 396 -13.73 -22.03 -1.92
C GLY A 396 -14.55 -21.49 -3.07
N ASP A 397 -13.87 -20.80 -3.98
CA ASP A 397 -14.45 -20.33 -5.23
C ASP A 397 -13.42 -20.41 -6.35
N HIS A 398 -13.57 -21.42 -7.22
CA HIS A 398 -12.69 -21.65 -8.37
C HIS A 398 -12.89 -20.62 -9.50
N LYS A 399 -13.88 -19.71 -9.38
CA LYS A 399 -14.05 -18.54 -10.27
C LYS A 399 -13.36 -17.28 -9.74
N GLN A 400 -12.70 -17.36 -8.58
CA GLN A 400 -11.79 -16.33 -8.04
C GLN A 400 -10.32 -16.72 -8.29
N LEU A 401 -9.38 -15.96 -7.72
CA LEU A 401 -7.94 -16.14 -7.98
C LEU A 401 -7.47 -17.59 -7.75
N PRO A 402 -6.71 -18.16 -8.71
CA PRO A 402 -6.01 -19.42 -8.53
C PRO A 402 -4.79 -19.25 -7.62
N PRO A 403 -4.05 -20.32 -7.29
CA PRO A 403 -2.77 -20.20 -6.61
C PRO A 403 -1.79 -19.33 -7.40
N THR A 404 -1.11 -18.41 -6.71
CA THR A 404 -0.06 -17.57 -7.31
C THR A 404 1.19 -18.38 -7.59
N ILE A 405 1.67 -18.35 -8.84
CA ILE A 405 2.80 -19.14 -9.33
C ILE A 405 3.73 -18.19 -10.09
N VAL A 406 5.02 -18.24 -9.76
CA VAL A 406 6.08 -17.44 -10.39
C VAL A 406 6.43 -18.00 -11.77
N SER A 407 6.58 -19.31 -11.88
CA SER A 407 6.94 -19.98 -13.12
C SER A 407 5.72 -20.12 -14.03
N HIS A 408 5.61 -19.26 -15.05
CA HIS A 408 4.57 -19.35 -16.07
C HIS A 408 4.54 -20.72 -16.77
N LYS A 409 5.72 -21.35 -16.96
CA LYS A 409 5.81 -22.72 -17.52
C LYS A 409 5.17 -23.76 -16.61
N ALA A 410 5.40 -23.68 -15.30
CA ALA A 410 4.78 -24.58 -14.33
C ALA A 410 3.26 -24.34 -14.23
N ALA A 411 2.84 -23.07 -14.25
CA ALA A 411 1.43 -22.69 -14.24
C ALA A 411 0.67 -23.31 -15.43
N LEU A 412 1.19 -23.18 -16.66
CA LEU A 412 0.61 -23.76 -17.87
C LEU A 412 0.61 -25.30 -17.87
N ALA A 413 1.62 -25.93 -17.27
CA ALA A 413 1.71 -27.38 -17.17
C ALA A 413 0.73 -27.98 -16.14
N GLY A 414 -0.04 -27.13 -15.44
CA GLY A 414 -1.15 -27.52 -14.57
C GLY A 414 -0.89 -27.31 -13.07
N LEU A 415 0.16 -26.56 -12.69
CA LEU A 415 0.39 -26.22 -11.27
C LEU A 415 -0.66 -25.22 -10.76
N SER A 416 -1.26 -24.42 -11.64
CA SER A 416 -2.32 -23.43 -11.34
C SER A 416 -3.68 -24.07 -11.07
N LEU A 417 -3.88 -25.33 -11.50
CA LEU A 417 -5.12 -26.06 -11.30
C LEU A 417 -5.23 -26.48 -9.82
N SER A 418 -6.18 -25.89 -9.10
CA SER A 418 -6.42 -26.24 -7.70
C SER A 418 -7.11 -27.60 -7.56
N LEU A 419 -6.99 -28.21 -6.38
CA LEU A 419 -7.70 -29.46 -6.07
C LEU A 419 -9.22 -29.30 -6.25
N MET A 420 -9.76 -28.19 -5.76
CA MET A 420 -11.20 -27.91 -5.85
C MET A 420 -11.66 -27.83 -7.30
N GLU A 421 -10.94 -27.08 -8.13
CA GLU A 421 -11.28 -26.90 -9.55
C GLU A 421 -11.27 -28.24 -10.30
N ARG A 422 -10.21 -29.03 -10.14
CA ARG A 422 -10.11 -30.37 -10.75
C ARG A 422 -11.26 -31.30 -10.36
N LEU A 423 -11.71 -31.25 -9.10
CA LEU A 423 -12.80 -32.09 -8.62
C LEU A 423 -14.18 -31.57 -9.04
N VAL A 424 -14.36 -30.25 -9.15
CA VAL A 424 -15.59 -29.64 -9.66
C VAL A 424 -15.81 -30.04 -11.12
N GLU A 425 -14.77 -29.98 -11.95
CA GLU A 425 -14.83 -30.41 -13.36
C GLU A 425 -15.16 -31.91 -13.50
N ARG A 426 -14.71 -32.73 -12.55
CA ARG A 426 -14.90 -34.18 -12.59
C ARG A 426 -16.25 -34.64 -12.06
N HIS A 427 -16.60 -34.24 -10.84
CA HIS A 427 -17.73 -34.77 -10.08
C HIS A 427 -18.99 -33.89 -10.19
N GLY A 428 -18.85 -32.65 -10.67
CA GLY A 428 -19.94 -31.72 -10.87
C GLY A 428 -20.87 -31.59 -9.65
N ALA A 429 -22.18 -31.56 -9.91
CA ALA A 429 -23.21 -31.43 -8.88
C ALA A 429 -23.32 -32.65 -7.92
N GLY A 430 -22.66 -33.77 -8.21
CA GLY A 430 -22.65 -34.93 -7.31
C GLY A 430 -21.89 -34.67 -6.01
N ALA A 431 -20.81 -33.90 -6.07
CA ALA A 431 -19.97 -33.54 -4.93
C ALA A 431 -20.04 -32.03 -4.56
N LEU A 432 -20.68 -31.20 -5.38
CA LEU A 432 -20.70 -29.74 -5.25
C LEU A 432 -22.06 -29.19 -4.80
N ARG A 433 -22.06 -28.24 -3.85
CA ARG A 433 -23.18 -27.35 -3.57
C ARG A 433 -22.73 -25.89 -3.63
N MET A 434 -23.42 -25.08 -4.42
CA MET A 434 -23.15 -23.66 -4.58
C MET A 434 -24.09 -22.82 -3.71
N LEU A 435 -23.54 -21.85 -2.99
CA LEU A 435 -24.31 -20.85 -2.27
C LEU A 435 -24.79 -19.75 -3.23
N THR A 436 -26.05 -19.35 -3.13
CA THR A 436 -26.70 -18.49 -4.15
C THR A 436 -27.09 -17.11 -3.65
N VAL A 437 -27.30 -16.92 -2.34
CA VAL A 437 -27.67 -15.62 -1.77
C VAL A 437 -26.43 -14.87 -1.30
N GLN A 438 -26.21 -13.65 -1.78
CA GLN A 438 -25.08 -12.79 -1.40
C GLN A 438 -25.52 -11.60 -0.52
N TYR A 439 -24.68 -11.25 0.46
CA TYR A 439 -24.95 -10.27 1.52
C TYR A 439 -23.95 -9.10 1.51
N ARG A 440 -23.24 -8.87 0.39
CA ARG A 440 -22.18 -7.86 0.28
C ARG A 440 -22.58 -6.71 -0.63
N MET A 441 -22.89 -7.04 -1.88
CA MET A 441 -22.92 -6.14 -3.02
C MET A 441 -24.33 -5.59 -3.26
N HIS A 442 -24.40 -4.36 -3.76
CA HIS A 442 -25.60 -3.83 -4.40
C HIS A 442 -26.00 -4.72 -5.58
N GLN A 443 -27.31 -4.84 -5.87
CA GLN A 443 -27.79 -5.77 -6.90
C GLN A 443 -27.16 -5.53 -8.28
N ALA A 444 -26.90 -4.27 -8.64
CA ALA A 444 -26.30 -3.89 -9.91
C ALA A 444 -24.84 -4.36 -10.04
N ILE A 445 -24.08 -4.36 -8.94
CA ILE A 445 -22.70 -4.86 -8.89
C ILE A 445 -22.72 -6.40 -8.96
N ALA A 446 -23.60 -7.03 -8.17
CA ALA A 446 -23.72 -8.48 -8.11
C ALA A 446 -24.17 -9.09 -9.44
N ARG A 447 -25.07 -8.43 -10.17
CA ARG A 447 -25.65 -8.93 -11.42
C ARG A 447 -24.59 -9.16 -12.50
N TRP A 448 -23.67 -8.21 -12.72
CA TRP A 448 -22.58 -8.40 -13.68
C TRP A 448 -21.74 -9.64 -13.36
N ALA A 449 -21.27 -9.77 -12.12
CA ALA A 449 -20.47 -10.92 -11.71
C ALA A 449 -21.27 -12.24 -11.86
N SER A 450 -22.55 -12.21 -11.48
CA SER A 450 -23.49 -13.33 -11.59
C SER A 450 -23.60 -13.84 -13.02
N GLU A 451 -23.89 -12.95 -13.97
CA GLU A 451 -24.08 -13.30 -15.38
C GLU A 451 -22.77 -13.72 -16.04
N ALA A 452 -21.67 -13.01 -15.74
CA ALA A 452 -20.38 -13.25 -16.37
C ALA A 452 -19.70 -14.56 -15.93
N LEU A 453 -19.85 -14.97 -14.66
CA LEU A 453 -19.05 -16.06 -14.08
C LEU A 453 -19.83 -17.12 -13.30
N TYR A 454 -21.08 -16.84 -12.92
CA TYR A 454 -21.89 -17.70 -12.07
C TYR A 454 -23.25 -18.05 -12.70
N HIS A 455 -23.36 -17.97 -14.03
CA HIS A 455 -24.54 -18.38 -14.81
C HIS A 455 -25.86 -17.73 -14.36
N GLY A 456 -25.81 -16.51 -13.82
CA GLY A 456 -26.99 -15.78 -13.35
C GLY A 456 -27.61 -16.32 -12.05
N GLN A 457 -26.92 -17.21 -11.32
CA GLN A 457 -27.49 -17.88 -10.13
C GLN A 457 -27.37 -17.06 -8.84
N LEU A 458 -26.56 -16.00 -8.81
CA LEU A 458 -26.40 -15.16 -7.62
C LEU A 458 -27.56 -14.20 -7.45
N THR A 459 -28.08 -14.15 -6.22
CA THR A 459 -29.18 -13.27 -5.82
C THR A 459 -28.75 -12.37 -4.66
N ALA A 460 -29.09 -11.08 -4.73
CA ALA A 460 -28.78 -10.14 -3.65
C ALA A 460 -29.81 -10.27 -2.52
N HIS A 461 -29.33 -10.42 -1.28
CA HIS A 461 -30.21 -10.36 -0.11
C HIS A 461 -30.89 -8.97 -0.02
N PRO A 462 -32.16 -8.87 0.41
CA PRO A 462 -32.88 -7.60 0.48
C PRO A 462 -32.16 -6.50 1.29
N SER A 463 -31.35 -6.88 2.28
CA SER A 463 -30.57 -5.92 3.09
C SER A 463 -29.47 -5.18 2.33
N VAL A 464 -29.01 -5.71 1.20
CA VAL A 464 -27.94 -5.11 0.38
C VAL A 464 -28.39 -4.78 -1.04
N ALA A 465 -29.53 -5.32 -1.50
CA ALA A 465 -29.96 -5.17 -2.89
C ALA A 465 -30.04 -3.71 -3.36
N GLY A 466 -30.50 -2.79 -2.50
CA GLY A 466 -30.69 -1.37 -2.82
C GLY A 466 -29.78 -0.39 -2.07
N HIS A 467 -28.74 -0.85 -1.38
CA HIS A 467 -27.90 0.03 -0.54
C HIS A 467 -26.92 0.90 -1.35
N LEU A 468 -26.82 2.18 -1.02
CA LEU A 468 -25.95 3.15 -1.71
C LEU A 468 -25.04 3.88 -0.71
N LEU A 469 -24.04 4.60 -1.19
CA LEU A 469 -23.12 5.34 -0.32
C LEU A 469 -23.82 6.46 0.46
N ARG A 470 -24.80 7.14 -0.15
CA ARG A 470 -25.62 8.16 0.54
C ARG A 470 -26.42 7.63 1.74
N ASP A 471 -26.63 6.31 1.84
CA ASP A 471 -27.34 5.71 2.98
C ASP A 471 -26.41 5.51 4.19
N LEU A 472 -25.11 5.79 4.05
CA LEU A 472 -24.17 5.74 5.17
C LEU A 472 -24.35 6.98 6.07
N PRO A 473 -24.18 6.81 7.39
CA PRO A 473 -24.35 7.91 8.33
C PRO A 473 -23.29 8.99 8.09
N GLY A 474 -23.75 10.23 7.86
CA GLY A 474 -22.88 11.38 7.65
C GLY A 474 -22.40 11.60 6.21
N VAL A 475 -22.92 10.82 5.25
CA VAL A 475 -22.61 10.99 3.82
C VAL A 475 -23.69 11.83 3.14
N ALA A 476 -23.29 12.90 2.45
CA ALA A 476 -24.18 13.73 1.65
C ALA A 476 -24.61 13.02 0.37
N ALA A 477 -25.83 13.31 -0.10
CA ALA A 477 -26.29 12.83 -1.40
C ALA A 477 -25.69 13.70 -2.52
N THR A 478 -24.70 13.15 -3.20
CA THR A 478 -24.03 13.69 -4.40
C THR A 478 -24.28 12.76 -5.58
N GLU A 479 -23.84 13.16 -6.77
CA GLU A 479 -23.91 12.31 -7.97
C GLU A 479 -23.11 11.01 -7.75
N GLU A 480 -21.90 11.10 -7.20
CA GLU A 480 -21.01 9.97 -6.96
C GLU A 480 -21.57 8.99 -5.92
N THR A 481 -22.22 9.52 -4.88
CA THR A 481 -22.73 8.72 -3.75
C THR A 481 -24.13 8.15 -3.99
N GLY A 482 -24.83 8.64 -5.02
CA GLY A 482 -26.14 8.19 -5.48
C GLY A 482 -26.09 7.02 -6.46
N VAL A 483 -24.92 6.68 -7.00
CA VAL A 483 -24.75 5.63 -8.02
C VAL A 483 -23.93 4.45 -7.48
N PRO A 484 -24.30 3.20 -7.80
CA PRO A 484 -23.53 2.02 -7.41
C PRO A 484 -22.41 1.66 -8.39
N LEU A 485 -22.49 2.15 -9.62
CA LEU A 485 -21.59 1.83 -10.73
C LEU A 485 -21.16 3.14 -11.41
N LEU A 486 -19.86 3.36 -11.54
CA LEU A 486 -19.28 4.49 -12.26
C LEU A 486 -18.15 4.02 -13.18
N LEU A 487 -18.15 4.48 -14.42
CA LEU A 487 -17.05 4.31 -15.37
C LEU A 487 -16.47 5.69 -15.69
N VAL A 488 -15.16 5.86 -15.47
CA VAL A 488 -14.40 7.03 -15.91
C VAL A 488 -13.50 6.59 -17.07
N ASP A 489 -13.93 6.91 -18.30
CA ASP A 489 -13.23 6.51 -19.51
C ASP A 489 -12.09 7.49 -19.86
N THR A 490 -10.89 6.94 -20.01
CA THR A 490 -9.67 7.68 -20.39
C THR A 490 -9.36 7.59 -21.88
N ALA A 491 -10.17 6.89 -22.67
CA ALA A 491 -10.00 6.77 -24.11
C ALA A 491 -9.96 8.14 -24.81
N GLY A 492 -8.98 8.34 -25.70
CA GLY A 492 -8.83 9.58 -26.47
C GLY A 492 -8.32 10.79 -25.68
N CYS A 493 -7.98 10.62 -24.40
CA CYS A 493 -7.49 11.68 -23.51
C CYS A 493 -5.96 11.75 -23.45
N GLY A 494 -5.23 10.91 -24.19
CA GLY A 494 -3.77 10.87 -24.16
C GLY A 494 -3.16 10.40 -22.82
N LEU A 495 -3.95 9.80 -21.93
CA LEU A 495 -3.53 9.28 -20.63
C LEU A 495 -2.90 7.89 -20.77
N LEU A 496 -1.74 7.85 -21.43
CA LEU A 496 -1.04 6.60 -21.76
C LEU A 496 -0.28 6.02 -20.55
N GLU A 497 -0.04 4.71 -20.62
CA GLU A 497 0.83 4.01 -19.67
C GLU A 497 2.31 4.41 -19.81
N LEU A 498 3.09 4.24 -18.74
CA LEU A 498 4.53 4.46 -18.74
C LEU A 498 5.25 3.37 -19.55
N GLU A 499 6.10 3.81 -20.48
CA GLU A 499 7.04 2.97 -21.22
C GLU A 499 8.30 2.73 -20.36
N GLU A 500 8.18 1.96 -19.28
CA GLU A 500 9.35 1.46 -18.54
C GLU A 500 9.80 0.09 -19.07
N ASP A 501 11.13 -0.12 -19.11
CA ASP A 501 11.80 -1.37 -19.51
C ASP A 501 11.51 -2.55 -18.57
N ASP A 502 10.90 -2.29 -17.39
CA ASP A 502 10.45 -3.32 -16.48
C ASP A 502 9.19 -3.99 -17.09
N GLU A 503 9.39 -5.12 -17.78
CA GLU A 503 8.30 -5.88 -18.42
C GLU A 503 7.26 -6.37 -17.40
N GLN A 504 7.63 -6.45 -16.12
CA GLN A 504 6.81 -7.07 -15.07
C GLN A 504 5.74 -6.17 -14.46
N SER A 505 5.83 -4.83 -14.55
CA SER A 505 4.84 -3.94 -13.94
C SER A 505 4.64 -2.65 -14.74
N LYS A 506 3.41 -2.12 -14.71
CA LYS A 506 3.01 -0.93 -15.47
C LYS A 506 2.38 0.12 -14.56
N GLY A 507 2.46 1.38 -14.96
CA GLY A 507 1.91 2.52 -14.23
C GLY A 507 1.31 3.54 -15.19
N ASN A 508 0.28 4.25 -14.73
CA ASN A 508 -0.41 5.29 -15.49
C ASN A 508 -0.64 6.51 -14.58
N PRO A 509 0.21 7.57 -14.69
CA PRO A 509 0.08 8.77 -13.89
C PRO A 509 -1.23 9.53 -14.12
N GLY A 510 -1.81 9.41 -15.31
CA GLY A 510 -3.10 9.99 -15.66
C GLY A 510 -4.23 9.41 -14.83
N GLU A 511 -4.32 8.08 -14.77
CA GLU A 511 -5.29 7.39 -13.92
C GLU A 511 -5.07 7.68 -12.43
N VAL A 512 -3.81 7.83 -11.97
CA VAL A 512 -3.50 8.21 -10.58
C VAL A 512 -4.17 9.54 -10.20
N ARG A 513 -4.16 10.51 -11.11
CA ARG A 513 -4.81 11.82 -10.90
C ARG A 513 -6.34 11.67 -10.81
N LEU A 514 -6.93 10.93 -11.75
CA LEU A 514 -8.39 10.70 -11.79
C LEU A 514 -8.89 9.97 -10.54
N VAL A 515 -8.22 8.90 -10.15
CA VAL A 515 -8.50 8.18 -8.91
C VAL A 515 -8.38 9.12 -7.71
N GLY A 516 -7.34 9.94 -7.65
CA GLY A 516 -7.16 10.91 -6.58
C GLY A 516 -8.29 11.94 -6.48
N LEU A 517 -8.81 12.42 -7.61
CA LEU A 517 -9.95 13.35 -7.66
C LEU A 517 -11.24 12.65 -7.20
N HIS A 518 -11.52 11.45 -7.69
CA HIS A 518 -12.71 10.70 -7.30
C HIS A 518 -12.70 10.31 -5.81
N VAL A 519 -11.55 9.86 -5.29
CA VAL A 519 -11.39 9.60 -3.85
C VAL A 519 -11.67 10.87 -3.05
N GLN A 520 -11.16 12.02 -3.49
CA GLN A 520 -11.38 13.29 -2.79
C GLN A 520 -12.86 13.67 -2.81
N ALA A 521 -13.57 13.50 -3.93
CA ALA A 521 -15.01 13.76 -4.02
C ALA A 521 -15.82 12.90 -3.02
N LEU A 522 -15.50 11.60 -2.89
CA LEU A 522 -16.15 10.72 -1.91
C LEU A 522 -15.87 11.16 -0.46
N VAL A 523 -14.63 11.54 -0.16
CA VAL A 523 -14.24 11.99 1.18
C VAL A 523 -14.90 13.33 1.53
N ASP A 524 -14.96 14.26 0.58
CA ASP A 524 -15.61 15.56 0.75
C ASP A 524 -17.12 15.42 0.91
N ALA A 525 -17.73 14.40 0.28
CA ALA A 525 -19.11 14.01 0.50
C ALA A 525 -19.36 13.34 1.86
N GLY A 526 -18.32 13.05 2.66
CA GLY A 526 -18.42 12.49 4.01
C GLY A 526 -18.13 10.99 4.13
N VAL A 527 -17.71 10.31 3.05
CA VAL A 527 -17.30 8.89 3.13
C VAL A 527 -15.95 8.80 3.82
N ARG A 528 -15.85 7.95 4.85
CA ARG A 528 -14.58 7.77 5.59
C ARG A 528 -13.53 7.11 4.69
N ALA A 529 -12.30 7.61 4.73
CA ALA A 529 -11.20 7.03 3.95
C ALA A 529 -10.96 5.54 4.26
N ALA A 530 -11.19 5.12 5.51
CA ALA A 530 -11.13 3.71 5.92
C ALA A 530 -12.20 2.81 5.24
N ASP A 531 -13.30 3.38 4.74
CA ASP A 531 -14.37 2.64 4.05
C ASP A 531 -14.16 2.58 2.53
N ILE A 532 -13.09 3.21 2.02
CA ILE A 532 -12.70 3.26 0.61
C ILE A 532 -11.48 2.35 0.39
N ALA A 533 -11.43 1.65 -0.74
CA ALA A 533 -10.20 1.04 -1.23
C ALA A 533 -9.94 1.38 -2.69
N VAL A 534 -8.65 1.55 -3.01
CA VAL A 534 -8.15 1.63 -4.38
C VAL A 534 -7.44 0.33 -4.72
N ILE A 535 -7.90 -0.32 -5.78
CA ILE A 535 -7.39 -1.61 -6.25
C ILE A 535 -6.87 -1.45 -7.67
N THR A 536 -5.69 -1.99 -7.94
CA THR A 536 -5.10 -2.00 -9.29
C THR A 536 -4.35 -3.32 -9.54
N PRO A 537 -4.27 -3.84 -10.77
CA PRO A 537 -3.56 -5.09 -11.05
C PRO A 537 -2.04 -4.98 -10.90
N TYR A 538 -1.45 -3.78 -11.04
CA TYR A 538 0.00 -3.60 -11.18
C TYR A 538 0.64 -2.97 -9.93
N ASN A 539 1.76 -3.53 -9.48
CA ASN A 539 2.46 -3.06 -8.27
C ASN A 539 3.03 -1.65 -8.43
N LEU A 540 3.57 -1.31 -9.61
CA LEU A 540 4.06 0.04 -9.91
C LEU A 540 2.93 1.09 -9.77
N GLN A 541 1.72 0.76 -10.23
CA GLN A 541 0.56 1.65 -10.04
C GLN A 541 0.20 1.80 -8.56
N VAL A 542 0.27 0.71 -7.77
CA VAL A 542 0.08 0.78 -6.31
C VAL A 542 1.07 1.76 -5.69
N ASP A 543 2.33 1.72 -6.10
CA ASP A 543 3.37 2.59 -5.56
C ASP A 543 3.17 4.05 -5.97
N LEU A 544 2.80 4.33 -7.23
CA LEU A 544 2.44 5.68 -7.69
C LEU A 544 1.23 6.25 -6.93
N LEU A 545 0.19 5.44 -6.74
CA LEU A 545 -1.00 5.81 -5.98
C LEU A 545 -0.66 6.10 -4.51
N ARG A 546 0.19 5.28 -3.88
CA ARG A 546 0.64 5.50 -2.50
C ARG A 546 1.46 6.77 -2.35
N GLN A 547 2.37 7.04 -3.28
CA GLN A 547 3.17 8.27 -3.25
C GLN A 547 2.28 9.52 -3.34
N SER A 548 1.22 9.48 -4.15
CA SER A 548 0.29 10.59 -4.34
C SER A 548 -0.71 10.76 -3.17
N LEU A 549 -1.29 9.65 -2.68
CA LEU A 549 -2.46 9.68 -1.80
C LEU A 549 -2.15 9.36 -0.33
N ALA A 550 -1.12 8.56 -0.01
CA ALA A 550 -0.93 8.06 1.35
C ALA A 550 -0.61 9.17 2.36
N HIS A 551 0.06 10.24 1.93
CA HIS A 551 0.31 11.41 2.78
C HIS A 551 -0.94 12.26 3.05
N ARG A 552 -1.93 12.23 2.14
CA ARG A 552 -3.19 12.98 2.26
C ARG A 552 -4.24 12.19 3.05
N LEU A 553 -4.32 10.89 2.80
CA LEU A 553 -5.34 9.99 3.33
C LEU A 553 -4.67 8.70 3.87
N PRO A 554 -4.11 8.73 5.10
CA PRO A 554 -3.36 7.59 5.64
C PRO A 554 -4.22 6.35 5.94
N GLU A 555 -5.53 6.51 6.11
CA GLU A 555 -6.47 5.41 6.35
C GLU A 555 -6.95 4.72 5.06
N LEU A 556 -6.69 5.30 3.89
CA LEU A 556 -7.09 4.75 2.59
C LEU A 556 -6.30 3.48 2.27
N GLU A 557 -7.00 2.38 1.99
CA GLU A 557 -6.34 1.14 1.60
C GLU A 557 -6.04 1.11 0.09
N ILE A 558 -4.76 1.12 -0.26
CA ILE A 558 -4.28 1.00 -1.65
C ILE A 558 -3.49 -0.30 -1.79
N ARG A 559 -3.99 -1.24 -2.61
CA ARG A 559 -3.38 -2.56 -2.78
C ARG A 559 -3.55 -3.11 -4.19
N SER A 560 -2.76 -4.13 -4.51
CA SER A 560 -3.03 -4.98 -5.67
C SER A 560 -4.28 -5.84 -5.44
N VAL A 561 -4.84 -6.38 -6.52
CA VAL A 561 -6.02 -7.28 -6.44
C VAL A 561 -5.74 -8.47 -5.52
N ASP A 562 -4.61 -9.14 -5.72
CA ASP A 562 -4.13 -10.28 -4.93
C ASP A 562 -3.95 -9.90 -3.45
N GLY A 563 -3.47 -8.68 -3.16
CA GLY A 563 -3.29 -8.17 -1.81
C GLY A 563 -4.57 -7.75 -1.08
N PHE A 564 -5.71 -7.67 -1.80
CA PHE A 564 -7.02 -7.28 -1.27
C PHE A 564 -7.98 -8.46 -1.06
N GLN A 565 -7.51 -9.66 -1.32
CA GLN A 565 -8.33 -10.85 -1.25
C GLN A 565 -8.86 -11.13 0.16
N GLY A 566 -10.12 -11.56 0.26
CA GLY A 566 -10.80 -11.80 1.53
C GLY A 566 -11.26 -10.54 2.28
N ARG A 567 -10.99 -9.35 1.72
CA ARG A 567 -11.48 -8.06 2.24
C ARG A 567 -12.70 -7.58 1.44
N GLU A 568 -13.34 -6.55 1.95
CA GLU A 568 -14.45 -5.81 1.33
C GLU A 568 -14.48 -4.38 1.85
N LYS A 569 -15.03 -3.44 1.07
CA LYS A 569 -15.16 -2.02 1.41
C LYS A 569 -16.47 -1.44 0.90
N GLU A 570 -16.92 -0.35 1.51
CA GLU A 570 -18.16 0.33 1.10
C GLU A 570 -18.02 0.87 -0.33
N ALA A 571 -16.89 1.52 -0.63
CA ALA A 571 -16.54 2.00 -1.96
C ALA A 571 -15.22 1.37 -2.44
N VAL A 572 -15.17 0.93 -3.69
CA VAL A 572 -13.96 0.42 -4.34
C VAL A 572 -13.71 1.15 -5.65
N ILE A 573 -12.47 1.57 -5.87
CA ILE A 573 -12.05 2.28 -7.08
C ILE A 573 -10.98 1.43 -7.77
N LEU A 574 -11.24 1.07 -9.02
CA LEU A 574 -10.38 0.22 -9.84
C LEU A 574 -9.62 1.08 -10.84
N SER A 575 -8.29 0.95 -10.89
CA SER A 575 -7.43 1.53 -11.93
C SER A 575 -6.84 0.42 -12.78
N PHE A 576 -7.20 0.38 -14.06
CA PHE A 576 -6.81 -0.68 -14.98
C PHE A 576 -5.43 -0.46 -15.61
N VAL A 577 -4.93 0.78 -15.63
CA VAL A 577 -3.57 1.18 -16.04
C VAL A 577 -3.33 1.09 -17.55
N ARG A 578 -3.78 0.01 -18.19
CA ARG A 578 -3.47 -0.31 -19.58
C ARG A 578 -4.13 0.67 -20.53
N SER A 579 -3.30 1.50 -21.15
CA SER A 579 -3.67 2.41 -22.22
C SER A 579 -2.49 2.54 -23.18
N ASN A 580 -2.62 1.91 -24.35
CA ASN A 580 -1.54 1.88 -25.33
C ASN A 580 -2.07 1.77 -26.76
N ARG A 581 -1.25 2.24 -27.72
CA ARG A 581 -1.62 2.26 -29.14
C ARG A 581 -1.73 0.87 -29.78
N LYS A 582 -1.16 -0.16 -29.15
CA LYS A 582 -1.20 -1.55 -29.63
C LYS A 582 -2.48 -2.26 -29.22
N GLY A 583 -3.21 -1.74 -28.24
CA GLY A 583 -4.41 -2.37 -27.72
C GLY A 583 -4.16 -3.61 -26.84
N GLU A 584 -2.98 -3.71 -26.23
CA GLU A 584 -2.56 -4.87 -25.42
C GLU A 584 -2.96 -4.70 -23.96
N VAL A 585 -3.71 -5.65 -23.40
CA VAL A 585 -4.14 -5.63 -21.99
C VAL A 585 -3.19 -6.39 -21.05
N GLY A 586 -2.38 -7.32 -21.56
CA GLY A 586 -1.42 -8.09 -20.76
C GLY A 586 -2.07 -8.80 -19.56
N PHE A 587 -1.51 -8.62 -18.36
CA PHE A 587 -1.93 -9.22 -17.08
C PHE A 587 -3.39 -8.95 -16.66
N LEU A 588 -4.06 -7.96 -17.27
CA LEU A 588 -5.50 -7.73 -17.10
C LEU A 588 -6.38 -8.82 -17.75
N ALA A 589 -5.85 -9.63 -18.66
CA ALA A 589 -6.62 -10.66 -19.37
C ALA A 589 -7.11 -11.81 -18.46
N GLU A 590 -6.72 -11.84 -17.19
CA GLU A 590 -7.16 -12.87 -16.25
C GLU A 590 -8.52 -12.51 -15.62
N ASP A 591 -9.60 -13.04 -16.18
CA ASP A 591 -11.00 -12.78 -15.80
C ASP A 591 -11.27 -12.93 -14.29
N ARG A 592 -10.66 -13.95 -13.67
CA ARG A 592 -10.83 -14.24 -12.24
C ARG A 592 -10.30 -13.12 -11.36
N ARG A 593 -9.26 -12.40 -11.80
CA ARG A 593 -8.69 -11.23 -11.09
C ARG A 593 -9.68 -10.07 -11.13
N ILE A 594 -10.29 -9.82 -12.28
CA ILE A 594 -11.30 -8.75 -12.45
C ILE A 594 -12.55 -9.05 -11.64
N ASN A 595 -13.00 -10.31 -11.64
CA ASN A 595 -14.09 -10.76 -10.77
C ASN A 595 -13.79 -10.45 -9.30
N VAL A 596 -12.59 -10.81 -8.83
CA VAL A 596 -12.18 -10.52 -7.46
C VAL A 596 -12.20 -9.01 -7.21
N ALA A 597 -11.64 -8.21 -8.10
CA ALA A 597 -11.55 -6.75 -7.95
C ALA A 597 -12.93 -6.07 -7.83
N VAL A 598 -13.86 -6.36 -8.76
CA VAL A 598 -15.21 -5.78 -8.76
C VAL A 598 -16.00 -6.23 -7.52
N THR A 599 -15.91 -7.49 -7.15
CA THR A 599 -16.69 -8.08 -6.04
C THR A 599 -16.17 -7.74 -4.64
N ARG A 600 -15.19 -6.84 -4.53
CA ARG A 600 -14.78 -6.23 -3.25
C ARG A 600 -15.69 -5.09 -2.80
N ALA A 601 -16.41 -4.47 -3.74
CA ALA A 601 -17.31 -3.37 -3.46
C ALA A 601 -18.58 -3.82 -2.75
N ARG A 602 -19.10 -3.00 -1.84
CA ARG A 602 -20.43 -3.19 -1.25
C ARG A 602 -21.46 -2.30 -1.92
N ARG A 603 -21.28 -0.98 -1.86
CA ARG A 603 -22.26 0.02 -2.29
C ARG A 603 -21.90 0.69 -3.60
N HIS A 604 -20.61 0.94 -3.84
CA HIS A 604 -20.14 1.68 -5.01
C HIS A 604 -18.85 1.07 -5.58
N VAL A 605 -18.81 0.89 -6.90
CA VAL A 605 -17.59 0.59 -7.64
C VAL A 605 -17.38 1.60 -8.76
N ALA A 606 -16.20 2.21 -8.79
CA ALA A 606 -15.76 3.08 -9.86
C ALA A 606 -14.64 2.39 -10.64
N VAL A 607 -14.70 2.39 -11.97
CA VAL A 607 -13.66 1.86 -12.85
C VAL A 607 -13.05 3.00 -13.65
N VAL A 608 -11.75 3.20 -13.52
CA VAL A 608 -10.96 4.14 -14.32
C VAL A 608 -10.14 3.32 -15.31
N CYS A 609 -10.44 3.47 -16.60
CA CYS A 609 -9.77 2.69 -17.64
C CYS A 609 -9.88 3.35 -19.02
N ASP A 610 -9.01 2.93 -19.94
CA ASP A 610 -9.10 3.27 -21.37
C ASP A 610 -9.97 2.25 -22.09
N SER A 611 -11.22 2.62 -22.42
CA SER A 611 -12.18 1.74 -23.09
C SER A 611 -11.66 1.21 -24.42
N ARG A 612 -10.84 1.97 -25.16
CA ARG A 612 -10.29 1.56 -26.46
C ARG A 612 -9.29 0.41 -26.32
N THR A 613 -8.43 0.46 -25.31
CA THR A 613 -7.44 -0.59 -25.05
C THR A 613 -8.10 -1.81 -24.40
N VAL A 614 -8.96 -1.58 -23.41
CA VAL A 614 -9.58 -2.62 -22.58
C VAL A 614 -10.60 -3.46 -23.35
N SER A 615 -11.34 -2.85 -24.28
CA SER A 615 -12.36 -3.55 -25.08
C SER A 615 -11.82 -4.58 -26.07
N ASN A 616 -10.49 -4.65 -26.27
CA ASN A 616 -9.88 -5.70 -27.09
C ASN A 616 -9.93 -7.08 -26.42
N HIS A 617 -10.15 -7.14 -25.11
CA HIS A 617 -10.37 -8.39 -24.40
C HIS A 617 -11.86 -8.66 -24.23
N ALA A 618 -12.33 -9.82 -24.68
CA ALA A 618 -13.76 -10.14 -24.70
C ALA A 618 -14.44 -9.99 -23.34
N PHE A 619 -13.83 -10.49 -22.26
CA PHE A 619 -14.40 -10.39 -20.90
C PHE A 619 -14.38 -8.97 -20.33
N LEU A 620 -13.34 -8.17 -20.64
CA LEU A 620 -13.28 -6.80 -20.14
C LEU A 620 -14.26 -5.91 -20.89
N LYS A 621 -14.47 -6.18 -22.19
CA LYS A 621 -15.49 -5.54 -22.99
C LYS A 621 -16.88 -5.73 -22.38
N THR A 622 -17.24 -6.93 -21.93
CA THR A 622 -18.56 -7.14 -21.29
C THR A 622 -18.73 -6.30 -20.02
N LEU A 623 -17.65 -6.06 -19.26
CA LEU A 623 -17.68 -5.18 -18.09
C LEU A 623 -17.89 -3.71 -18.49
N VAL A 624 -17.16 -3.21 -19.48
CA VAL A 624 -17.30 -1.83 -19.97
C VAL A 624 -18.68 -1.60 -20.57
N ASP A 625 -19.17 -2.53 -21.39
CA ASP A 625 -20.51 -2.49 -21.99
C ASP A 625 -21.58 -2.48 -20.87
N TYR A 626 -21.45 -3.34 -19.85
CA TYR A 626 -22.37 -3.39 -18.72
C TYR A 626 -22.37 -2.10 -17.88
N LEU A 627 -21.20 -1.54 -17.60
CA LEU A 627 -21.09 -0.26 -16.88
C LEU A 627 -21.71 0.88 -17.70
N THR A 628 -21.61 0.82 -19.02
CA THR A 628 -22.21 1.80 -19.94
C THR A 628 -23.73 1.72 -19.95
N GLU A 629 -24.31 0.52 -19.82
CA GLU A 629 -25.76 0.31 -19.83
C GLU A 629 -26.43 0.59 -18.48
N HIS A 630 -25.77 0.23 -17.37
CA HIS A 630 -26.39 0.24 -16.03
C HIS A 630 -25.81 1.23 -15.04
N GLY A 631 -24.65 1.82 -15.34
CA GLY A 631 -23.95 2.76 -14.48
C GLY A 631 -23.92 4.18 -15.04
N GLU A 632 -23.25 5.06 -14.32
CA GLU A 632 -22.90 6.39 -14.83
C GLU A 632 -21.57 6.32 -15.58
N VAL A 633 -21.49 6.97 -16.74
CA VAL A 633 -20.26 7.05 -17.55
C VAL A 633 -19.83 8.50 -17.64
N ARG A 634 -18.58 8.76 -17.27
CA ARG A 634 -17.92 10.06 -17.37
C ARG A 634 -16.65 9.92 -18.20
N THR A 635 -16.27 10.96 -18.91
CA THR A 635 -14.98 11.01 -19.60
C THR A 635 -13.93 11.71 -18.74
N ALA A 636 -12.65 11.33 -18.88
CA ALA A 636 -11.56 11.99 -18.18
C ALA A 636 -11.45 13.50 -18.49
N PHE A 637 -12.01 13.98 -19.61
CA PHE A 637 -12.10 15.42 -19.91
C PHE A 637 -12.94 16.21 -18.88
N GLU A 638 -13.88 15.57 -18.19
CA GLU A 638 -14.69 16.22 -17.14
C GLU A 638 -13.91 16.45 -15.84
N TYR A 639 -12.80 15.73 -15.66
CA TYR A 639 -11.98 15.79 -14.44
C TYR A 639 -10.71 16.64 -14.60
N LEU A 640 -10.21 16.75 -15.83
CA LEU A 640 -8.87 17.28 -16.11
C LEU A 640 -8.94 18.37 -17.19
N ASP A 641 -8.88 19.63 -16.76
CA ASP A 641 -8.93 20.81 -17.64
C ASP A 641 -7.67 20.98 -18.51
N ASP A 642 -6.58 20.27 -18.18
CA ASP A 642 -5.29 20.37 -18.87
C ASP A 642 -5.12 19.41 -20.06
N ILE A 643 -6.15 18.61 -20.39
CA ILE A 643 -6.08 17.63 -21.48
C ILE A 643 -6.51 18.24 -22.81
N VAL A 644 -5.65 18.10 -23.83
CA VAL A 644 -5.98 18.44 -25.23
C VAL A 644 -6.46 17.18 -25.96
N PRO A 645 -7.64 17.18 -26.61
CA PRO A 645 -8.13 16.02 -27.36
C PRO A 645 -7.16 15.60 -28.48
N GLU A 646 -6.86 14.30 -28.62
CA GLU A 646 -5.96 13.77 -29.66
C GLU A 646 -6.42 14.11 -31.09
N ASN A 647 -7.70 14.46 -31.28
CA ASN A 647 -8.27 14.80 -32.59
C ASN A 647 -7.85 16.19 -33.13
N TYR A 648 -7.07 16.98 -32.37
CA TYR A 648 -6.61 18.32 -32.79
C TYR A 648 -5.21 18.37 -33.41
N SER A 649 -4.56 17.23 -33.67
CA SER A 649 -3.39 17.17 -34.55
C SER A 649 -3.79 16.80 -35.99
N HIS A 650 -4.53 17.69 -36.66
CA HIS A 650 -4.70 17.60 -38.10
C HIS A 650 -3.51 18.22 -38.82
N GLU A 651 -2.95 17.41 -39.72
CA GLU A 651 -2.03 17.73 -40.80
C GLU A 651 -2.26 19.13 -41.39
N GLY A 652 -1.26 20.01 -41.26
CA GLY A 652 -1.38 21.35 -41.82
C GLY A 652 -0.17 22.23 -41.59
N ALA A 653 0.97 21.92 -42.22
CA ALA A 653 1.90 22.91 -42.78
C ALA A 653 3.21 22.26 -43.26
N GLN A 654 3.36 22.06 -44.56
CA GLN A 654 4.40 22.75 -45.35
C GLN A 654 4.28 22.35 -46.84
N ALA A 655 3.51 23.16 -47.56
CA ALA A 655 3.68 23.34 -48.99
C ALA A 655 4.86 24.30 -49.22
N GLY A 656 5.87 23.88 -49.97
CA GLY A 656 6.99 24.76 -50.35
C GLY A 656 8.16 24.05 -51.03
N GLY A 657 7.99 23.60 -52.28
CA GLY A 657 9.12 23.10 -53.09
C GLY A 657 8.71 22.68 -54.50
N LYS A 658 9.08 23.50 -55.49
CA LYS A 658 8.77 23.38 -56.94
C LYS A 658 9.64 22.31 -57.66
N PRO A 659 9.38 22.00 -58.95
CA PRO A 659 9.16 20.64 -59.46
C PRO A 659 10.39 20.01 -60.12
N ARG A 660 10.40 18.68 -60.27
CA ARG A 660 11.23 18.00 -61.27
C ARG A 660 10.67 16.61 -61.65
N GLY A 661 10.22 16.51 -62.90
CA GLY A 661 10.57 15.45 -63.84
C GLY A 661 10.09 14.02 -63.58
N SER A 662 8.97 13.67 -64.21
CA SER A 662 8.78 12.49 -65.06
C SER A 662 9.61 11.21 -64.79
N ALA A 663 8.93 10.14 -64.39
CA ALA A 663 9.16 8.82 -64.96
C ALA A 663 7.91 7.95 -64.79
N ALA A 664 7.23 7.72 -65.91
CA ALA A 664 6.21 6.70 -66.05
C ALA A 664 6.84 5.30 -65.93
N THR A 665 6.13 4.37 -65.32
CA THR A 665 6.11 2.98 -65.81
C THR A 665 4.83 2.29 -65.34
N ALA A 666 4.18 1.68 -66.31
CA ALA A 666 2.86 1.10 -66.27
C ALA A 666 2.84 -0.32 -65.68
N ARG A 667 1.67 -0.75 -65.20
CA ARG A 667 0.90 -1.94 -65.64
C ARG A 667 -0.32 -2.10 -64.71
N ARG A 668 -1.50 -1.66 -65.15
CA ARG A 668 -2.58 -2.42 -65.83
C ARG A 668 -3.23 -3.51 -64.97
N ALA A 669 -4.43 -3.20 -64.45
CA ALA A 669 -5.52 -4.15 -64.27
C ALA A 669 -6.47 -4.04 -65.48
N PRO A 670 -7.09 -5.13 -65.96
CA PRO A 670 -7.98 -5.10 -67.12
C PRO A 670 -9.40 -4.69 -66.71
N GLY A 671 -10.01 -3.84 -67.53
CA GLY A 671 -11.42 -3.47 -67.42
C GLY A 671 -12.34 -4.39 -68.21
N GLY A 672 -13.63 -4.26 -67.92
CA GLY A 672 -14.74 -4.69 -68.78
C GLY A 672 -16.00 -3.93 -68.35
N THR A 673 -16.33 -2.84 -69.05
CA THR A 673 -17.51 -2.69 -69.93
C THR A 673 -18.80 -2.26 -69.21
N GLY A 674 -19.23 -1.02 -69.45
CA GLY A 674 -20.56 -0.48 -69.10
C GLY A 674 -21.67 -1.01 -70.03
N PRO A 675 -22.75 -0.26 -70.36
CA PRO A 675 -23.11 1.12 -69.98
C PRO A 675 -24.60 1.31 -69.60
N GLY A 676 -25.00 2.54 -69.22
CA GLY A 676 -26.34 3.03 -69.60
C GLY A 676 -27.12 3.92 -68.65
N ARG A 677 -27.03 5.24 -68.89
CA ARG A 677 -28.17 6.17 -69.10
C ARG A 677 -29.03 6.63 -67.90
N LYS A 678 -28.82 7.92 -67.55
CA LYS A 678 -29.75 9.08 -67.70
C LYS A 678 -29.84 9.94 -66.42
N LYS A 679 -29.24 11.14 -66.49
CA LYS A 679 -29.80 12.39 -65.93
C LYS A 679 -30.83 12.96 -66.93
N PRO A 680 -31.73 13.85 -66.52
CA PRO A 680 -31.48 15.29 -66.73
C PRO A 680 -32.00 16.15 -65.53
N SER A 681 -31.21 17.09 -65.00
CA SER A 681 -31.11 18.53 -65.35
C SER A 681 -32.10 19.42 -64.60
N GLY A 682 -31.60 20.51 -63.99
CA GLY A 682 -32.43 21.66 -63.62
C GLY A 682 -31.91 22.47 -62.43
N ALA A 683 -30.94 23.35 -62.65
CA ALA A 683 -30.75 24.58 -61.85
C ALA A 683 -31.63 25.69 -62.49
N PRO A 684 -32.01 26.83 -61.85
CA PRO A 684 -31.05 27.78 -61.28
C PRO A 684 -31.50 28.57 -60.02
N LEU A 685 -30.56 29.43 -59.57
CA LEU A 685 -30.56 30.43 -58.50
C LEU A 685 -31.85 31.21 -58.21
N GLY A 686 -32.04 31.55 -56.92
CA GLY A 686 -32.95 32.61 -56.46
C GLY A 686 -32.87 32.84 -54.94
N SER A 687 -32.47 34.03 -54.54
CA SER A 687 -32.35 34.61 -53.19
C SER A 687 -33.67 34.69 -52.40
N SER A 688 -33.61 34.49 -51.08
CA SER A 688 -34.20 35.35 -50.02
C SER A 688 -34.30 34.57 -48.69
N GLU A 689 -34.15 35.32 -47.60
CA GLU A 689 -34.18 34.92 -46.19
C GLU A 689 -35.42 34.09 -45.78
N PRO A 690 -35.33 33.36 -44.66
CA PRO A 690 -36.20 33.74 -43.55
C PRO A 690 -35.56 33.61 -42.15
N GLN A 691 -36.04 34.48 -41.25
CA GLN A 691 -35.82 34.46 -39.80
C GLN A 691 -36.21 33.13 -39.14
N PRO A 692 -35.66 32.88 -37.94
CA PRO A 692 -36.52 32.51 -36.80
C PRO A 692 -36.15 33.25 -35.50
N GLN A 693 -37.18 33.55 -34.71
CA GLN A 693 -37.09 33.87 -33.27
C GLN A 693 -36.49 32.67 -32.49
N PRO A 694 -35.83 32.89 -31.32
CA PRO A 694 -36.57 32.68 -30.07
C PRO A 694 -36.13 33.52 -28.84
N SER A 695 -37.09 33.52 -27.89
CA SER A 695 -37.11 33.74 -26.45
C SER A 695 -35.84 33.69 -25.57
N LEU A 696 -35.77 34.67 -24.64
CA LEU A 696 -35.61 34.58 -23.16
C LEU A 696 -35.17 33.21 -22.61
N ASN A 697 -34.15 33.06 -21.72
CA ASN A 697 -33.79 33.87 -20.56
C ASN A 697 -32.33 33.54 -20.16
N GLY A 698 -31.51 34.57 -19.87
CA GLY A 698 -30.08 34.44 -19.59
C GLY A 698 -29.69 34.40 -18.11
N GLY A 699 -28.57 33.75 -17.82
CA GLY A 699 -27.85 33.76 -16.55
C GLY A 699 -26.42 33.32 -16.77
N GLY A 700 -25.61 34.18 -17.42
CA GLY A 700 -24.20 33.92 -17.71
C GLY A 700 -23.29 34.37 -16.56
N GLY A 701 -22.46 33.44 -16.07
CA GLY A 701 -21.33 33.70 -15.18
C GLY A 701 -20.13 34.30 -15.92
N TRP A 702 -19.27 34.98 -15.17
CA TRP A 702 -18.03 35.58 -15.64
C TRP A 702 -16.85 34.63 -15.43
N GLU A 703 -16.16 34.26 -16.50
CA GLU A 703 -14.76 33.82 -16.46
C GLU A 703 -13.92 34.61 -17.48
N GLY A 704 -12.72 35.00 -17.06
CA GLY A 704 -11.98 36.14 -17.61
C GLY A 704 -10.89 35.82 -18.64
N ALA A 705 -10.49 36.85 -19.37
CA ALA A 705 -9.29 36.89 -20.20
C ALA A 705 -8.39 38.07 -19.78
N GLY A 706 -7.09 37.82 -19.67
CA GLY A 706 -6.12 38.80 -19.21
C GLY A 706 -5.76 39.87 -20.25
N SER A 707 -5.40 41.05 -19.72
CA SER A 707 -4.72 42.18 -20.35
C SER A 707 -5.62 43.21 -21.06
N ARG A 708 -5.64 44.42 -20.48
CA ARG A 708 -6.39 45.65 -20.85
C ARG A 708 -7.90 45.68 -20.65
N ASP A 709 -8.64 44.61 -20.88
CA ASP A 709 -10.12 44.65 -20.82
C ASP A 709 -10.73 44.60 -19.40
N GLY A 710 -10.01 44.07 -18.40
CA GLY A 710 -10.55 43.91 -17.04
C GLY A 710 -10.86 45.24 -16.32
N ALA A 711 -10.11 46.32 -16.59
CA ALA A 711 -10.33 47.61 -15.93
C ALA A 711 -11.63 48.29 -16.41
N ASP A 712 -11.99 48.11 -17.68
CA ASP A 712 -13.21 48.66 -18.26
C ASP A 712 -14.44 47.85 -17.82
N SER A 713 -14.28 46.54 -17.62
CA SER A 713 -15.32 45.68 -17.03
C SER A 713 -15.68 46.09 -15.59
N PHE A 714 -14.69 46.35 -14.72
CA PHE A 714 -14.96 46.82 -13.35
C PHE A 714 -15.57 48.22 -13.33
N ARG A 715 -15.15 49.12 -14.24
CA ARG A 715 -15.76 50.45 -14.38
C ARG A 715 -17.21 50.34 -14.85
N ALA A 716 -17.50 49.50 -15.83
CA ALA A 716 -18.86 49.26 -16.30
C ALA A 716 -19.77 48.72 -15.18
N ALA A 717 -19.30 47.76 -14.40
CA ALA A 717 -20.05 47.22 -13.26
C ALA A 717 -20.35 48.26 -12.17
N ILE A 718 -19.40 49.18 -11.90
CA ILE A 718 -19.60 50.27 -10.94
C ILE A 718 -20.53 51.35 -11.49
N VAL A 719 -20.47 51.67 -12.79
CA VAL A 719 -21.40 52.61 -13.45
C VAL A 719 -22.83 52.06 -13.44
N GLU A 720 -23.01 50.80 -13.82
CA GLU A 720 -24.30 50.11 -13.75
C GLU A 720 -24.82 50.07 -12.31
N PHE A 721 -23.93 49.85 -11.33
CA PHE A 721 -24.30 49.92 -9.93
C PHE A 721 -24.75 51.33 -9.51
N VAL A 722 -24.06 52.40 -9.92
CA VAL A 722 -24.45 53.80 -9.66
C VAL A 722 -25.85 54.11 -10.21
N GLU A 723 -26.19 53.56 -11.36
CA GLU A 723 -27.51 53.73 -12.01
C GLU A 723 -28.59 52.79 -11.45
N SER A 724 -28.23 51.67 -10.83
CA SER A 724 -29.17 50.71 -10.24
C SER A 724 -29.76 51.14 -8.88
N GLU A 725 -30.90 50.56 -8.48
CA GLU A 725 -31.49 50.78 -7.13
C GLU A 725 -30.77 50.03 -5.99
N LYS A 726 -29.71 49.26 -6.31
CA LYS A 726 -28.95 48.49 -5.30
C LYS A 726 -28.11 49.43 -4.42
N THR A 727 -28.09 49.16 -3.11
CA THR A 727 -27.36 49.95 -2.11
C THR A 727 -25.92 49.48 -1.89
N GLN A 728 -25.62 48.23 -2.24
CA GLN A 728 -24.33 47.58 -2.04
C GLN A 728 -23.98 46.66 -3.22
N LEU A 729 -22.71 46.66 -3.63
CA LEU A 729 -22.11 45.80 -4.64
C LEU A 729 -20.90 45.07 -4.05
N GLU A 730 -20.80 43.76 -4.26
CA GLU A 730 -19.72 42.93 -3.71
C GLU A 730 -18.85 42.34 -4.82
N PHE A 731 -17.53 42.41 -4.64
CA PHE A 731 -16.55 41.81 -5.51
C PHE A 731 -15.86 40.63 -4.82
N PRO A 732 -15.70 39.48 -5.49
CA PRO A 732 -15.28 38.23 -4.87
C PRO A 732 -13.84 38.26 -4.34
N ALA A 733 -13.54 37.38 -3.38
CA ALA A 733 -12.21 37.24 -2.79
C ALA A 733 -11.15 36.69 -3.78
N SER A 734 -11.55 36.18 -4.95
CA SER A 734 -10.67 35.68 -6.00
C SER A 734 -9.88 36.79 -6.75
N LEU A 735 -10.19 38.07 -6.54
CA LEU A 735 -9.48 39.18 -7.18
C LEU A 735 -8.00 39.24 -6.76
N ASN A 736 -7.11 39.43 -7.75
CA ASN A 736 -5.68 39.63 -7.49
C ASN A 736 -5.40 41.01 -6.84
N PRO A 737 -4.23 41.22 -6.21
CA PRO A 737 -3.93 42.48 -5.51
C PRO A 737 -4.02 43.75 -6.37
N ARG A 738 -3.75 43.65 -7.68
CA ARG A 738 -3.75 44.79 -8.61
C ARG A 738 -5.17 45.17 -9.00
N ASP A 739 -6.05 44.19 -9.21
CA ASP A 739 -7.46 44.40 -9.54
C ASP A 739 -8.23 44.90 -8.33
N ARG A 740 -7.91 44.43 -7.12
CA ARG A 740 -8.43 44.97 -5.85
C ARG A 740 -8.13 46.46 -5.70
N LEU A 741 -6.89 46.88 -5.99
CA LEU A 741 -6.51 48.30 -5.96
C LEU A 741 -7.29 49.11 -7.01
N ARG A 742 -7.56 48.51 -8.19
CA ARG A 742 -8.33 49.15 -9.27
C ARG A 742 -9.79 49.39 -8.89
N VAL A 743 -10.45 48.40 -8.27
CA VAL A 743 -11.83 48.52 -7.78
C VAL A 743 -11.94 49.63 -6.72
N HIS A 744 -10.99 49.72 -5.80
CA HIS A 744 -10.94 50.82 -4.82
C HIS A 744 -10.76 52.19 -5.49
N GLN A 745 -9.83 52.32 -6.45
CA GLN A 745 -9.62 53.57 -7.19
C GLN A 745 -10.85 54.01 -7.99
N ILE A 746 -11.52 53.08 -8.68
CA ILE A 746 -12.72 53.39 -9.47
C ILE A 746 -13.88 53.77 -8.54
N ALA A 747 -14.08 53.04 -7.43
CA ALA A 747 -15.12 53.40 -6.45
C ALA A 747 -14.88 54.80 -5.83
N GLU A 748 -13.61 55.16 -5.60
CA GLU A 748 -13.21 56.49 -5.12
C GLU A 748 -13.49 57.59 -6.16
N GLU A 749 -13.22 57.35 -7.44
CA GLU A 749 -13.56 58.27 -8.55
C GLU A 749 -15.06 58.57 -8.64
N PHE A 750 -15.92 57.58 -8.38
CA PHE A 750 -17.38 57.73 -8.36
C PHE A 750 -17.94 58.20 -6.99
N GLY A 751 -17.07 58.51 -6.02
CA GLY A 751 -17.48 59.04 -4.71
C GLY A 751 -18.20 58.02 -3.81
N LEU A 752 -18.05 56.73 -4.08
CA LEU A 752 -18.69 55.63 -3.36
C LEU A 752 -17.85 55.18 -2.17
N ARG A 753 -18.47 54.59 -1.14
CA ARG A 753 -17.75 54.03 0.02
C ARG A 753 -17.27 52.63 -0.32
N HIS A 754 -15.98 52.36 -0.12
CA HIS A 754 -15.37 51.07 -0.44
C HIS A 754 -14.64 50.46 0.78
N ASP A 755 -15.06 49.28 1.24
CA ASP A 755 -14.49 48.61 2.41
C ASP A 755 -14.09 47.16 2.07
N SER A 756 -12.91 46.73 2.52
CA SER A 756 -12.41 45.35 2.35
C SER A 756 -12.71 44.52 3.61
N THR A 757 -13.81 43.76 3.59
CA THR A 757 -14.31 42.95 4.71
C THR A 757 -13.87 41.47 4.64
N GLY A 758 -13.64 40.84 5.80
CA GLY A 758 -13.21 39.43 5.91
C GLY A 758 -11.78 39.23 6.45
N LYS A 759 -11.44 37.99 6.85
CA LYS A 759 -10.10 37.61 7.38
C LYS A 759 -9.39 36.63 6.43
N GLY A 760 -8.11 36.88 6.14
CA GLY A 760 -7.27 35.96 5.37
C GLY A 760 -7.69 35.81 3.90
N ARG A 761 -7.88 34.56 3.43
CA ARG A 761 -8.19 34.24 2.03
C ARG A 761 -9.65 34.51 1.63
N GLU A 762 -10.54 34.77 2.60
CA GLU A 762 -11.96 35.10 2.37
C GLU A 762 -12.23 36.62 2.31
N ARG A 763 -11.20 37.43 2.07
CA ARG A 763 -11.33 38.89 2.08
C ARG A 763 -11.88 39.39 0.74
N PHE A 764 -13.07 39.97 0.75
CA PHE A 764 -13.80 40.50 -0.40
C PHE A 764 -13.98 42.03 -0.29
N ILE A 765 -14.36 42.69 -1.39
CA ILE A 765 -14.52 44.16 -1.43
C ILE A 765 -16.00 44.50 -1.55
N THR A 766 -16.45 45.42 -0.72
CA THR A 766 -17.82 45.93 -0.71
C THR A 766 -17.82 47.40 -1.12
N VAL A 767 -18.61 47.76 -2.13
CA VAL A 767 -18.83 49.15 -2.59
C VAL A 767 -20.28 49.55 -2.28
N SER A 768 -20.49 50.70 -1.63
CA SER A 768 -21.82 51.16 -1.20
C SER A 768 -22.04 52.64 -1.51
N LYS A 769 -23.30 53.02 -1.77
CA LYS A 769 -23.71 54.41 -2.02
C LYS A 769 -23.85 55.15 -0.69
N ARG A 770 -23.33 56.39 -0.58
CA ARG A 770 -23.48 57.19 0.65
C ARG A 770 -24.96 57.56 0.88
N PRO A 771 -25.53 57.37 2.08
CA PRO A 771 -26.82 57.96 2.43
C PRO A 771 -26.68 59.48 2.66
N PRO A 772 -27.76 60.28 2.49
CA PRO A 772 -27.74 61.73 2.74
C PRO A 772 -27.51 62.05 4.24
N PRO A 773 -26.98 63.25 4.57
CA PRO A 773 -26.60 63.58 5.94
C PRO A 773 -27.81 64.08 6.74
N THR A 774 -27.91 63.70 8.02
CA THR A 774 -28.69 64.43 9.04
C THR A 774 -28.07 64.19 10.43
N PRO A 775 -28.27 65.11 11.39
CA PRO A 775 -27.20 65.63 12.23
C PRO A 775 -27.17 65.09 13.67
N GLU A 776 -25.99 65.24 14.26
CA GLU A 776 -25.57 65.44 15.66
C GLU A 776 -26.39 64.87 16.86
N ALA A 777 -25.65 64.17 17.72
CA ALA A 777 -25.92 63.75 19.10
C ALA A 777 -25.89 64.96 20.09
N PRO A 778 -25.91 64.86 21.46
CA PRO A 778 -25.87 63.71 22.39
C PRO A 778 -26.75 63.97 23.67
N PRO A 779 -26.48 63.51 24.93
CA PRO A 779 -25.72 62.37 25.48
C PRO A 779 -26.51 61.50 26.53
N THR A 780 -25.86 60.41 26.96
CA THR A 780 -26.07 59.57 28.17
C THR A 780 -26.18 60.37 29.50
N PRO A 781 -26.76 59.86 30.61
CA PRO A 781 -26.03 58.93 31.52
C PRO A 781 -26.82 57.99 32.50
N ALA A 782 -26.04 57.07 33.08
CA ALA A 782 -26.09 56.51 34.47
C ALA A 782 -27.18 55.49 34.94
N GLY A 783 -26.73 54.40 35.59
CA GLY A 783 -27.51 53.59 36.56
C GLY A 783 -27.60 54.29 37.94
N PRO A 784 -27.89 53.64 39.09
CA PRO A 784 -28.15 52.22 39.40
C PRO A 784 -29.42 52.02 40.31
N ASP A 785 -29.47 50.90 41.03
CA ASP A 785 -30.25 50.60 42.26
C ASP A 785 -31.62 49.89 42.18
N GLY A 786 -31.73 48.84 43.01
CA GLY A 786 -32.88 48.76 43.93
C GLY A 786 -33.74 47.50 43.90
N ARG A 787 -33.35 46.51 44.72
CA ARG A 787 -34.19 45.74 45.67
C ARG A 787 -35.47 45.00 45.20
N ALA A 788 -35.51 43.74 45.62
CA ALA A 788 -36.65 42.83 45.71
C ALA A 788 -37.90 43.44 46.38
N PRO A 789 -39.08 42.78 46.25
CA PRO A 789 -39.42 41.78 47.26
C PRO A 789 -40.12 40.50 46.74
N LEU A 790 -39.95 39.45 47.54
CA LEU A 790 -40.65 38.17 47.58
C LEU A 790 -42.12 38.31 47.98
N ARG A 791 -42.95 37.31 47.60
CA ARG A 791 -43.79 36.42 48.45
C ARG A 791 -45.05 35.91 47.69
N PRO A 792 -45.82 34.91 48.20
CA PRO A 792 -45.59 33.44 48.19
C PRO A 792 -46.86 32.72 47.60
N GLU A 793 -47.03 31.41 47.45
CA GLU A 793 -47.25 30.35 48.44
C GLU A 793 -47.40 28.97 47.72
N THR A 794 -47.05 27.94 48.48
CA THR A 794 -47.08 26.46 48.34
C THR A 794 -48.50 25.84 48.54
N PRO A 795 -48.75 24.53 48.88
CA PRO A 795 -48.03 23.23 48.76
C PRO A 795 -48.91 21.95 48.41
N SER A 796 -48.24 20.79 48.34
CA SER A 796 -48.62 19.42 48.83
C SER A 796 -48.88 18.33 47.75
N CYS A 797 -48.55 17.04 47.93
CA CYS A 797 -48.27 16.24 49.15
C CYS A 797 -47.35 15.00 48.93
N LYS A 798 -46.76 14.55 50.05
CA LYS A 798 -45.77 13.50 50.45
C LYS A 798 -46.17 12.01 50.17
N GLN A 799 -45.27 11.11 49.71
CA GLN A 799 -44.38 10.11 50.39
C GLN A 799 -45.07 8.90 51.08
N PRO A 800 -44.52 7.63 51.11
CA PRO A 800 -43.25 7.28 51.80
C PRO A 800 -42.37 6.11 51.22
N GLU A 801 -41.09 6.07 51.63
CA GLU A 801 -40.09 4.95 51.54
C GLU A 801 -39.79 4.39 52.98
N PRO A 802 -38.86 3.43 53.32
CA PRO A 802 -37.73 2.73 52.62
C PRO A 802 -37.63 1.20 52.99
N PRO A 803 -36.51 0.37 52.86
CA PRO A 803 -35.09 0.74 52.70
C PRO A 803 -34.08 -0.14 51.87
N VAL A 804 -33.03 0.59 51.39
CA VAL A 804 -31.56 0.27 51.38
C VAL A 804 -31.08 -0.74 50.31
N ARG A 805 -30.19 -0.43 49.35
CA ARG A 805 -28.83 0.17 49.40
C ARG A 805 -28.39 0.43 47.94
N ASP A 806 -27.93 1.63 47.57
CA ASP A 806 -26.70 1.82 46.76
C ASP A 806 -26.40 3.29 46.42
N SER A 807 -25.11 3.50 46.19
CA SER A 807 -24.32 4.71 46.26
C SER A 807 -24.58 5.81 45.22
N SER A 808 -24.43 7.04 45.71
CA SER A 808 -24.33 8.34 45.04
C SER A 808 -23.49 8.40 43.76
N GLY A 809 -23.99 9.22 42.82
CA GLY A 809 -23.29 9.66 41.62
C GLY A 809 -22.03 10.49 41.88
N ARG A 810 -21.19 10.54 40.84
CA ARG A 810 -20.02 11.43 40.74
C ARG A 810 -20.11 12.25 39.46
N ASP A 811 -19.73 13.51 39.63
CA ASP A 811 -19.64 14.59 38.68
C ASP A 811 -18.88 14.27 37.39
N GLN A 812 -19.37 14.81 36.27
CA GLN A 812 -18.61 14.93 35.02
C GLN A 812 -17.50 15.99 35.18
N PRO A 813 -16.25 15.72 34.77
CA PRO A 813 -15.16 16.70 34.90
C PRO A 813 -15.20 17.75 33.79
N ASP A 814 -15.00 19.00 34.18
CA ASP A 814 -14.79 20.16 33.31
C ASP A 814 -13.44 20.06 32.57
N LEU A 815 -13.50 19.75 31.27
CA LEU A 815 -12.35 19.55 30.39
C LEU A 815 -11.47 20.80 30.23
N LYS A 816 -11.97 21.99 30.59
CA LYS A 816 -11.15 23.22 30.55
C LYS A 816 -10.22 23.35 31.76
N ALA A 817 -10.58 22.80 32.91
CA ALA A 817 -9.73 22.80 34.10
C ALA A 817 -8.51 21.86 33.95
N LEU A 818 -8.70 20.69 33.32
CA LEU A 818 -7.63 19.72 33.06
C LEU A 818 -6.59 20.20 32.03
N HIS A 819 -7.01 21.05 31.07
CA HIS A 819 -6.09 21.63 30.08
C HIS A 819 -5.18 22.72 30.68
N LEU A 820 -5.72 23.51 31.61
CA LEU A 820 -4.96 24.52 32.36
C LEU A 820 -4.00 23.90 33.38
N GLU A 821 -4.37 22.81 34.05
CA GLU A 821 -3.44 22.05 34.91
C GLU A 821 -2.32 21.36 34.10
N GLY A 822 -2.60 20.93 32.87
CA GLY A 822 -1.60 20.35 31.96
C GLY A 822 -0.52 21.35 31.52
N LEU A 823 -0.94 22.58 31.21
CA LEU A 823 -0.03 23.69 30.87
C LEU A 823 0.81 24.16 32.07
N GLN A 824 0.23 24.15 33.27
CA GLN A 824 0.95 24.50 34.51
C GLN A 824 1.95 23.41 34.94
N ARG A 825 1.66 22.12 34.70
CA ARG A 825 2.60 21.01 34.96
C ARG A 825 3.75 20.95 33.94
N ALA A 826 3.50 21.31 32.67
CA ALA A 826 4.55 21.41 31.66
C ALA A 826 5.51 22.58 31.94
N GLY A 827 4.99 23.71 32.42
CA GLY A 827 5.79 24.87 32.84
C GLY A 827 6.66 24.59 34.07
N ALA A 828 6.12 23.90 35.09
CA ALA A 828 6.86 23.55 36.30
C ALA A 828 8.03 22.57 36.03
N GLN A 829 7.87 21.63 35.09
CA GLN A 829 8.95 20.71 34.68
C GLN A 829 10.05 21.41 33.85
N GLN A 830 9.72 22.50 33.17
CA GLN A 830 10.67 23.30 32.39
C GLN A 830 11.47 24.27 33.28
N GLU A 831 10.88 24.77 34.37
CA GLU A 831 11.59 25.54 35.42
C GLU A 831 12.47 24.67 36.34
N GLN A 832 12.10 23.41 36.60
CA GLN A 832 12.95 22.48 37.36
C GLN A 832 14.20 22.05 36.59
N ARG A 833 14.13 21.89 35.27
CA ARG A 833 15.30 21.58 34.42
C ARG A 833 16.23 22.78 34.18
N ALA A 834 15.78 24.00 34.44
CA ALA A 834 16.61 25.20 34.37
C ALA A 834 17.30 25.56 35.71
N ARG A 835 16.99 24.86 36.81
CA ARG A 835 17.56 25.10 38.15
C ARG A 835 18.61 24.09 38.61
N GLU A 836 18.87 23.03 37.85
CA GLU A 836 19.91 22.04 38.15
C GLU A 836 21.05 22.08 37.11
N GLY A 837 21.90 23.10 37.25
CA GLY A 837 23.29 23.07 36.77
C GLY A 837 24.23 22.58 37.89
N PRO A 838 25.37 21.94 37.54
CA PRO A 838 26.08 21.02 38.43
C PRO A 838 26.79 21.68 39.62
N ARG A 839 26.64 21.06 40.80
CA ARG A 839 27.46 21.28 42.01
C ARG A 839 28.85 20.66 41.81
N ALA A 840 29.90 21.48 41.94
CA ALA A 840 31.26 21.06 42.24
C ALA A 840 31.60 21.41 43.70
N LEU A 841 32.41 20.56 44.36
CA LEU A 841 32.90 20.74 45.74
C LEU A 841 34.44 20.71 45.75
N GLY A 842 35.07 21.64 46.49
CA GLY A 842 36.42 21.48 47.09
C GLY A 842 37.58 22.28 46.47
N PRO A 843 38.61 22.69 47.25
CA PRO A 843 39.04 24.11 47.30
C PRO A 843 40.50 24.44 46.85
N ALA A 844 40.77 25.75 46.81
CA ALA A 844 41.94 26.49 46.28
C ALA A 844 43.34 26.18 46.89
N PRO A 845 44.44 26.66 46.27
CA PRO A 845 45.03 28.00 46.57
C PRO A 845 45.48 28.75 45.28
N ARG A 846 45.80 30.05 45.18
CA ARG A 846 45.92 31.26 46.03
C ARG A 846 45.88 32.49 45.09
N LYS A 847 45.14 33.54 45.53
CA LYS A 847 45.23 35.02 45.33
C LYS A 847 46.58 35.60 44.79
N LEU A 848 46.73 36.70 44.03
CA LEU A 848 46.14 38.09 43.94
C LEU A 848 46.84 38.84 42.73
N PRO A 849 46.66 40.17 42.44
CA PRO A 849 45.54 40.86 41.78
C PRO A 849 45.99 41.83 40.63
N GLU A 850 45.07 42.62 40.06
CA GLU A 850 45.19 44.05 39.61
C GLU A 850 44.35 44.36 38.34
N LYS A 851 43.26 45.13 38.46
CA LYS A 851 43.06 46.59 38.25
C LYS A 851 42.88 47.07 36.79
N LYS A 852 41.61 47.42 36.51
CA LYS A 852 41.06 48.69 35.95
C LYS A 852 41.49 49.24 34.56
N LYS A 853 40.41 49.55 33.81
CA LYS A 853 40.18 50.66 32.83
C LYS A 853 40.90 50.53 31.46
N LYS A 854 40.48 51.14 30.35
CA LYS A 854 39.21 51.67 29.76
C LYS A 854 39.66 52.30 28.41
N LYS A 855 38.98 52.00 27.29
CA LYS A 855 38.90 52.78 26.02
C LYS A 855 40.21 53.16 25.27
N ASP A 856 40.33 52.83 23.98
CA ASP A 856 39.92 53.66 22.84
C ASP A 856 40.28 53.00 21.49
N ALA A 857 39.66 53.50 20.43
CA ALA A 857 39.67 52.97 19.06
C ALA A 857 40.72 53.66 18.16
N ARG A 858 41.34 52.91 17.23
CA ARG A 858 41.57 53.27 15.80
C ARG A 858 42.53 52.30 15.06
N GLY A 859 42.11 51.87 13.87
CA GLY A 859 42.93 51.75 12.64
C GLY A 859 43.92 50.59 12.50
N PRO A 860 43.95 49.84 11.37
CA PRO A 860 44.65 48.57 11.25
C PRO A 860 46.13 48.73 10.83
N ALA A 861 47.02 47.99 11.47
CA ALA A 861 48.33 47.62 10.96
C ALA A 861 48.47 46.08 11.03
N ALA A 862 49.14 45.52 10.03
CA ALA A 862 49.33 44.09 9.81
C ALA A 862 49.80 43.35 11.07
N ILE A 863 49.14 42.22 11.38
CA ILE A 863 49.52 41.35 12.50
C ILE A 863 50.37 40.20 11.97
N GLU A 864 51.61 40.18 12.43
CA GLU A 864 52.58 39.10 12.36
C GLU A 864 52.00 37.80 12.96
N LEU A 865 52.33 36.66 12.35
CA LEU A 865 51.95 35.34 12.85
C LEU A 865 52.71 35.03 14.16
N PRO A 866 52.05 34.58 15.24
CA PRO A 866 52.72 34.22 16.48
C PRO A 866 53.54 32.94 16.35
N ALA A 867 54.63 32.84 17.12
CA ALA A 867 55.52 31.67 17.18
C ALA A 867 54.78 30.40 17.68
N GLU A 868 55.24 29.24 17.20
CA GLU A 868 54.55 27.93 17.17
C GLU A 868 54.22 27.27 18.54
N GLU A 869 54.37 27.95 19.68
CA GLU A 869 54.30 27.31 21.01
C GLU A 869 53.01 27.57 21.81
N ASP A 870 51.99 28.22 21.23
CA ASP A 870 50.71 28.46 21.93
C ASP A 870 49.52 27.87 21.14
N PHE A 871 49.28 26.57 21.33
CA PHE A 871 48.30 25.77 20.59
C PHE A 871 46.87 26.31 20.72
N ASP A 872 46.48 26.79 21.90
CA ASP A 872 45.14 27.36 22.12
C ASP A 872 44.94 28.69 21.37
N ALA A 873 46.00 29.49 21.21
CA ALA A 873 45.96 30.71 20.41
C ALA A 873 45.82 30.40 18.91
N LEU A 874 46.49 29.35 18.42
CA LEU A 874 46.35 28.83 17.05
C LEU A 874 44.95 28.27 16.79
N VAL A 875 44.38 27.52 17.74
CA VAL A 875 43.01 26.99 17.65
C VAL A 875 41.99 28.13 17.63
N LEU A 876 42.14 29.14 18.48
CA LEU A 876 41.26 30.31 18.47
C LEU A 876 41.40 31.14 17.19
N ALA A 877 42.60 31.26 16.62
CA ALA A 877 42.82 31.92 15.34
C ALA A 877 42.19 31.13 14.17
N ALA A 878 42.28 29.80 14.18
CA ALA A 878 41.66 28.93 13.18
C ALA A 878 40.12 28.98 13.26
N ILE A 879 39.55 28.90 14.47
CA ILE A 879 38.11 29.06 14.70
C ILE A 879 37.63 30.42 14.23
N LYS A 880 38.42 31.48 14.46
CA LYS A 880 38.08 32.83 14.00
C LYS A 880 38.12 32.96 12.48
N ALA A 881 39.08 32.31 11.81
CA ALA A 881 39.18 32.30 10.35
C ALA A 881 38.00 31.56 9.69
N ASP A 882 37.59 30.41 10.24
CA ASP A 882 36.46 29.62 9.71
C ASP A 882 35.08 30.27 9.95
N ASN A 883 34.99 31.15 10.95
CA ASN A 883 33.76 31.86 11.30
C ASN A 883 33.58 33.18 10.55
N THR A 884 34.53 33.57 9.70
CA THR A 884 34.45 34.75 8.82
C THR A 884 34.29 34.35 7.34
N CYS A 885 33.57 35.16 6.58
CA CYS A 885 33.37 34.93 5.15
C CYS A 885 34.71 34.79 4.41
N GLY A 886 34.88 33.73 3.61
CA GLY A 886 36.10 33.46 2.85
C GLY A 886 36.41 34.40 1.68
N PHE A 887 35.63 35.48 1.51
CA PHE A 887 35.84 36.46 0.45
C PHE A 887 36.81 37.55 0.92
N ALA A 888 37.84 37.84 0.13
CA ALA A 888 38.84 38.84 0.49
C ALA A 888 38.17 40.19 0.79
N LYS A 889 38.47 40.77 1.95
CA LYS A 889 37.90 42.04 2.47
C LYS A 889 36.47 41.97 3.02
N CYS A 890 35.85 40.79 3.16
CA CYS A 890 34.56 40.64 3.85
C CYS A 890 34.76 40.18 5.31
N THR A 891 34.21 40.92 6.27
CA THR A 891 34.29 40.60 7.71
C THR A 891 32.99 40.01 8.27
N ALA A 892 32.02 39.66 7.41
CA ALA A 892 30.74 39.11 7.82
C ALA A 892 30.90 37.72 8.47
N SER A 893 30.19 37.50 9.58
CA SER A 893 30.17 36.20 10.25
C SER A 893 29.35 35.18 9.45
N VAL A 894 29.87 33.97 9.32
CA VAL A 894 29.24 32.85 8.61
C VAL A 894 28.71 31.77 9.56
N VAL A 895 28.68 32.04 10.87
CA VAL A 895 28.30 31.07 11.92
C VAL A 895 26.83 30.63 11.80
N THR A 896 25.91 31.56 11.51
CA THR A 896 24.47 31.29 11.49
C THR A 896 23.86 31.12 10.09
N LEU A 897 24.38 31.83 9.07
CA LEU A 897 23.79 31.87 7.71
C LEU A 897 24.81 31.75 6.58
N GLY A 898 25.97 31.14 6.84
CA GLY A 898 27.00 30.90 5.83
C GLY A 898 26.69 29.70 4.93
N GLN A 899 26.95 29.83 3.63
CA GLN A 899 26.90 28.70 2.69
C GLN A 899 28.30 28.25 2.29
N LEU A 900 28.48 26.94 2.17
CA LEU A 900 29.74 26.32 1.76
C LEU A 900 29.80 26.24 0.22
N CYS A 901 30.86 26.79 -0.38
CA CYS A 901 31.08 26.57 -1.80
C CYS A 901 31.64 25.16 -2.05
N LEU A 902 30.91 24.34 -2.81
CA LEU A 902 31.30 22.96 -3.14
C LEU A 902 32.58 22.86 -4.00
N HIS A 903 33.07 23.96 -4.58
CA HIS A 903 34.24 23.97 -5.47
C HIS A 903 35.56 24.40 -4.79
N CYS A 904 35.49 25.19 -3.72
CA CYS A 904 36.69 25.60 -2.96
C CYS A 904 36.64 25.24 -1.47
N GLY A 905 35.51 24.70 -0.97
CA GLY A 905 35.37 24.24 0.42
C GLY A 905 35.37 25.36 1.46
N ARG A 906 35.26 26.63 1.05
CA ARG A 906 35.19 27.79 1.98
C ARG A 906 33.75 28.24 2.21
N ARG A 907 33.47 28.77 3.40
CA ARG A 907 32.16 29.33 3.76
C ARG A 907 32.08 30.82 3.41
N TYR A 908 30.97 31.23 2.81
CA TYR A 908 30.72 32.60 2.40
C TYR A 908 29.37 33.07 2.95
N CYS A 909 29.25 34.38 3.21
CA CYS A 909 27.96 34.98 3.52
C CYS A 909 27.05 34.98 2.29
N LEU A 910 25.74 35.17 2.50
CA LEU A 910 24.74 35.12 1.43
C LEU A 910 24.99 36.11 0.28
N SER A 911 25.74 37.20 0.49
CA SER A 911 26.11 38.13 -0.58
C SER A 911 27.30 37.64 -1.44
N HIS A 912 28.15 36.75 -0.92
CA HIS A 912 29.39 36.30 -1.59
C HIS A 912 29.41 34.79 -1.90
N HIS A 913 28.32 34.07 -1.63
CA HIS A 913 28.24 32.62 -1.80
C HIS A 913 28.24 32.15 -3.27
N LEU A 914 27.87 33.02 -4.21
CA LEU A 914 27.84 32.69 -5.63
C LEU A 914 29.26 32.38 -6.15
N PRO A 915 29.49 31.22 -6.81
CA PRO A 915 30.80 30.81 -7.30
C PRO A 915 31.51 31.85 -8.17
N GLU A 916 30.77 32.63 -8.97
CA GLU A 916 31.30 33.68 -9.83
C GLU A 916 31.95 34.82 -9.03
N VAL A 917 31.41 35.13 -7.85
CA VAL A 917 31.82 36.29 -7.05
C VAL A 917 33.18 36.04 -6.40
N HIS A 918 33.42 34.83 -5.89
CA HIS A 918 34.66 34.47 -5.18
C HIS A 918 35.65 33.66 -6.05
N GLY A 919 35.51 33.72 -7.37
CA GLY A 919 36.50 33.17 -8.32
C GLY A 919 36.39 31.67 -8.62
N CYS A 920 35.33 30.98 -8.17
CA CYS A 920 35.04 29.58 -8.50
C CYS A 920 34.12 29.41 -9.73
N GLY A 921 33.74 30.50 -10.40
CA GLY A 921 32.78 30.50 -11.50
C GLY A 921 33.17 29.59 -12.67
N GLU A 922 34.46 29.52 -13.04
CA GLU A 922 34.91 28.64 -14.12
C GLU A 922 34.76 27.15 -13.77
N ARG A 923 35.09 26.76 -12.52
CA ARG A 923 34.89 25.40 -12.03
C ARG A 923 33.40 25.03 -11.96
N ALA A 924 32.56 25.95 -11.51
CA ALA A 924 31.11 25.77 -11.51
C ALA A 924 30.54 25.61 -12.93
N ARG A 925 30.99 26.43 -13.88
CA ARG A 925 30.61 26.33 -15.30
C ARG A 925 31.09 25.05 -15.95
N ALA A 926 32.32 24.60 -15.66
CA ALA A 926 32.85 23.33 -16.18
C ALA A 926 32.06 22.13 -15.63
N HIS A 927 31.76 22.13 -14.33
CA HIS A 927 30.94 21.12 -13.68
C HIS A 927 29.50 21.10 -14.25
N ALA A 928 28.89 22.27 -14.49
CA ALA A 928 27.60 22.37 -15.14
C ALA A 928 27.63 21.84 -16.59
N ARG A 929 28.68 22.16 -17.37
CA ARG A 929 28.86 21.63 -18.74
C ARG A 929 29.03 20.11 -18.76
N GLN A 930 29.76 19.54 -17.80
CA GLN A 930 29.89 18.09 -17.66
C GLN A 930 28.55 17.43 -17.30
N ARG A 931 27.75 18.04 -16.41
CA ARG A 931 26.39 17.55 -16.12
C ARG A 931 25.48 17.66 -17.34
N ILE A 932 25.51 18.76 -18.09
CA ILE A 932 24.72 18.92 -19.33
C ILE A 932 25.14 17.89 -20.39
N SER A 933 26.45 17.59 -20.53
CA SER A 933 26.94 16.55 -21.44
C SER A 933 26.51 15.13 -21.03
N ARG A 934 26.25 14.90 -19.74
CA ARG A 934 25.93 13.58 -19.19
C ARG A 934 24.43 13.36 -19.04
N GLU A 935 23.67 14.42 -18.79
CA GLU A 935 22.23 14.42 -18.51
C GLU A 935 21.40 14.97 -19.68
N GLY A 936 22.01 15.62 -20.68
CA GLY A 936 21.35 16.01 -21.95
C GLY A 936 20.34 17.17 -21.88
N VAL A 937 20.06 17.73 -20.70
CA VAL A 937 19.05 18.78 -20.51
C VAL A 937 19.70 20.15 -20.25
N LEU A 938 19.31 21.16 -21.04
CA LEU A 938 19.64 22.58 -20.83
C LEU A 938 18.55 23.24 -19.98
N TYR A 939 18.92 23.90 -18.88
CA TYR A 939 17.99 24.73 -18.11
C TYR A 939 17.90 26.15 -18.71
N PRO A 940 16.73 26.80 -18.67
CA PRO A 940 16.52 28.12 -19.28
C PRO A 940 17.31 29.20 -18.53
N GLY A 941 18.22 29.89 -19.23
CA GLY A 941 18.99 31.00 -18.65
C GLY A 941 20.29 31.41 -19.34
N SER A 942 20.69 30.80 -20.47
CA SER A 942 21.86 31.25 -21.24
C SER A 942 21.47 31.67 -22.65
N GLY A 943 21.90 32.86 -23.04
CA GLY A 943 21.45 33.59 -24.23
C GLY A 943 21.68 32.94 -25.59
N THR A 944 20.99 33.56 -26.56
CA THR A 944 21.01 33.48 -28.03
C THR A 944 21.62 32.26 -28.74
N LYS A 945 20.79 31.64 -29.59
CA LYS A 945 21.07 30.50 -30.47
C LYS A 945 22.26 30.74 -31.40
N ASP A 946 23.24 29.84 -31.38
CA ASP A 946 24.07 29.57 -32.56
C ASP A 946 23.23 28.81 -33.60
N ARG A 947 23.21 29.32 -34.84
CA ARG A 947 22.54 28.66 -35.96
C ARG A 947 23.20 27.30 -36.21
N SER A 948 22.42 26.23 -36.11
CA SER A 948 22.87 24.88 -36.44
C SER A 948 23.39 24.84 -37.89
N LEU A 949 24.60 24.32 -38.07
CA LEU A 949 25.22 24.10 -39.38
C LEU A 949 24.35 23.15 -40.24
N ASP A 950 24.21 23.51 -41.51
CA ASP A 950 23.47 22.78 -42.54
C ASP A 950 23.81 21.27 -42.51
N PRO A 951 22.80 20.38 -42.40
CA PRO A 951 22.98 18.93 -42.38
C PRO A 951 23.85 18.37 -43.51
N ALA A 952 23.82 19.01 -44.69
CA ALA A 952 24.65 18.59 -45.82
C ALA A 952 26.15 18.82 -45.56
N LYS A 953 26.51 19.95 -44.95
CA LYS A 953 27.90 20.24 -44.53
C LYS A 953 28.35 19.32 -43.40
N ARG A 954 27.44 18.98 -42.47
CA ARG A 954 27.73 18.03 -41.37
C ARG A 954 28.03 16.63 -41.91
N ALA A 955 27.24 16.13 -42.86
CA ALA A 955 27.47 14.84 -43.50
C ALA A 955 28.77 14.82 -44.32
N GLN A 956 29.13 15.92 -44.98
CA GLN A 956 30.38 16.03 -45.74
C GLN A 956 31.62 16.04 -44.83
N LEU A 957 31.54 16.69 -43.67
CA LEU A 957 32.59 16.68 -42.66
C LEU A 957 32.76 15.31 -42.02
N GLN A 958 31.65 14.60 -41.75
CA GLN A 958 31.68 13.23 -41.23
C GLN A 958 32.41 12.29 -42.19
N ARG A 959 32.09 12.32 -43.48
CA ARG A 959 32.77 11.49 -44.49
C ARG A 959 34.26 11.80 -44.63
N ARG A 960 34.66 13.08 -44.45
CA ARG A 960 36.09 13.46 -44.46
C ARG A 960 36.82 12.97 -43.20
N LEU A 961 36.13 12.92 -42.07
CA LEU A 961 36.67 12.40 -40.82
C LEU A 961 36.89 10.89 -40.92
N ASP A 962 35.90 10.16 -41.44
CA ASP A 962 35.98 8.71 -41.63
C ASP A 962 37.11 8.34 -42.61
N LYS A 963 37.24 9.09 -43.71
CA LYS A 963 38.35 8.90 -44.66
C LYS A 963 39.74 9.13 -44.03
N LYS A 964 39.85 10.10 -43.12
CA LYS A 964 41.10 10.36 -42.37
C LYS A 964 41.39 9.29 -41.33
N LEU A 965 40.36 8.74 -40.69
CA LEU A 965 40.50 7.64 -39.75
C LEU A 965 40.96 6.38 -40.47
N ASP A 966 40.44 6.08 -41.66
CA ASP A 966 40.90 4.96 -42.48
C ASP A 966 42.37 5.13 -42.93
N GLU A 967 42.79 6.34 -43.32
CA GLU A 967 44.20 6.64 -43.63
C GLU A 967 45.12 6.41 -42.41
N LEU A 968 44.70 6.84 -41.23
CA LEU A 968 45.45 6.64 -39.98
C LEU A 968 45.48 5.16 -39.54
N THR A 969 44.45 4.39 -39.90
CA THR A 969 44.36 2.96 -39.60
C THR A 969 45.23 2.15 -40.57
N GLY A 970 45.32 2.57 -41.83
CA GLY A 970 46.27 2.05 -42.82
C GLY A 970 47.73 2.27 -42.42
N GLN A 971 48.06 3.45 -41.86
CA GLN A 971 49.39 3.77 -41.35
C GLN A 971 49.81 2.90 -40.14
N ARG A 972 48.85 2.31 -39.42
CA ARG A 972 49.13 1.42 -38.27
C ARG A 972 49.39 -0.03 -38.65
N ARG A 973 49.12 -0.47 -39.89
CA ARG A 973 49.27 -1.88 -40.31
C ARG A 973 50.57 -2.23 -41.05
N SER A 974 51.49 -1.29 -41.28
CA SER A 974 52.78 -1.60 -41.93
C SER A 974 53.97 -1.41 -40.98
N LYS A 975 54.25 -2.41 -40.13
CA LYS A 975 55.60 -2.72 -39.58
C LYS A 975 55.54 -3.93 -38.64
N ARG A 976 55.45 -5.15 -39.20
CA ARG A 976 55.92 -6.37 -38.50
C ARG A 976 56.20 -7.51 -39.49
N LYS A 977 57.40 -7.44 -40.06
CA LYS A 977 58.27 -8.46 -40.70
C LYS A 977 59.44 -7.64 -41.27
N GLU A 978 60.73 -7.85 -41.02
CA GLU A 978 61.56 -9.02 -40.73
C GLU A 978 62.92 -8.54 -40.18
N LYS A 979 63.61 -9.42 -39.44
CA LYS A 979 65.07 -9.68 -39.38
C LYS A 979 65.30 -10.53 -38.11
N GLY A 980 65.88 -11.73 -38.11
CA GLY A 980 66.71 -12.40 -39.11
C GLY A 980 68.20 -12.32 -38.77
N LYS A 981 68.63 -12.97 -37.69
CA LYS A 981 69.84 -13.79 -37.50
C LYS A 981 70.03 -14.16 -36.04
#